data_AF-A0A1S3Z200-F1
#
_entry.id   AF-A0A1S3Z200-F1
#
_cell.length_a   1.000
_cell.length_b   1.000
_cell.length_c   1.000
_cell.angle_alpha   90.00
_cell.angle_beta   90.00
_cell.angle_gamma   90.00
#
_symmetry.space_group_name_H-M   'P 1'
#
loop_
_entity.id
_entity.type
_entity.pdbx_description
1 polymer ?
#
loop_
_entity_poly.entity_id
_entity_poly.type
_entity_poly.pdbx_seq_one_letter_code
_entity_poly.pdbx_strand_id
1 'polypeptide(L)'
;MANVLPSSDHQQPLLEFVGGGGGAEIFKVPTRASVHPSRPSCYELRPHPLRETQVGKFLRTIACTETQLWAGLECGIRVWNFSDQYKPGMGIGERARRGDEDAAPFHESTNTTPTLCLMVDSGSRLIWSGHKDGKIRSWKMDQSNADESPFKEGLSWQAHRGSVLSMVMSSYGDIWSGSEGGNIRVWPWESVEKSLSLSPEEKHMAALLVERSFIDLRSQVTVNGVCNISSSDVKCLLSDHIRAKVWAAGSASFSLWDAHTRELLKVYNAEGQIENRVDMSSVQDQATEDEMNAKFVPKSKKEKSQGSSFLQRSRNAIMGAAEAVRRVATKGAGAFAEDSKKTEALVIAADGMIWSGCSNGLLVQWDGNGNRLQDFHHHPCPILCLCIHGSRIWVGYVSGMVQMLDLEGNLLAGWVAHNGPVVKMVVGDNYLFSLATHGGIRGWSLASPGPIDNIIRPELAEKEHLYTRKENFRILVGTWNVGQGRVSQEALAAWLGSAVSDVEIVVVGLQEVEMGAGFLAMSAAKETVGLEGSAMGQWWQDAIGKALDEGSTFERVGSRQLAALLIAIWVRKSLRKHVGDLDVGAVACGLGRAIGNKGGVGLRLRVFDRIMCFVNCHLAAHLEAVNRRNADFDHIYRTM
;
A
#
# COMPACT_ATOMS: atom_id res chain seq x y z
N MET A 1 22.94 -41.95 15.54
CA MET A 1 22.97 -40.57 16.04
C MET A 1 22.49 -39.67 14.92
N ALA A 2 21.54 -38.80 15.24
CA ALA A 2 20.65 -38.12 14.31
C ALA A 2 21.35 -37.15 13.34
N ASN A 3 20.97 -37.21 12.07
CA ASN A 3 21.16 -36.14 11.10
C ASN A 3 20.18 -35.01 11.47
N VAL A 4 20.73 -33.88 11.91
CA VAL A 4 19.99 -32.64 12.06
C VAL A 4 19.87 -32.00 10.67
N LEU A 5 18.65 -32.01 10.12
CA LEU A 5 18.31 -31.22 8.94
C LEU A 5 18.52 -29.73 9.23
N PRO A 6 19.03 -28.92 8.29
CA PRO A 6 19.01 -27.48 8.46
C PRO A 6 17.55 -27.01 8.49
N SER A 7 17.24 -26.25 9.53
CA SER A 7 15.98 -25.55 9.74
C SER A 7 15.59 -24.74 8.50
N SER A 8 14.29 -24.72 8.22
CA SER A 8 13.64 -23.87 7.22
C SER A 8 14.15 -22.43 7.27
N ASP A 9 15.06 -22.08 6.37
CA ASP A 9 15.31 -20.68 6.02
C ASP A 9 13.99 -20.14 5.46
N HIS A 10 13.32 -19.31 6.25
CA HIS A 10 12.24 -18.48 5.76
C HIS A 10 12.79 -17.72 4.55
N GLN A 11 12.34 -18.07 3.34
CA GLN A 11 12.69 -17.38 2.11
C GLN A 11 12.25 -15.92 2.26
N GLN A 12 13.18 -15.06 2.69
CA GLN A 12 13.03 -13.63 2.54
C GLN A 12 12.81 -13.35 1.04
N PRO A 13 11.94 -12.39 0.67
CA PRO A 13 11.73 -12.05 -0.72
C PRO A 13 13.09 -11.74 -1.35
N LEU A 14 13.47 -12.52 -2.35
CA LEU A 14 14.67 -12.24 -3.13
C LEU A 14 14.50 -10.84 -3.74
N LEU A 15 15.48 -9.97 -3.50
CA LEU A 15 15.54 -8.69 -4.17
C LEU A 15 15.51 -8.93 -5.69
N GLU A 16 14.98 -7.96 -6.44
CA GLU A 16 15.03 -7.93 -7.93
C GLU A 16 16.46 -8.13 -8.50
N PHE A 17 17.45 -8.06 -7.61
CA PHE A 17 18.87 -8.20 -7.85
C PHE A 17 19.40 -9.40 -7.05
N VAL A 18 19.86 -10.45 -7.73
CA VAL A 18 20.55 -11.59 -7.11
C VAL A 18 22.06 -11.40 -7.21
N GLY A 19 22.72 -11.29 -6.05
CA GLY A 19 24.17 -11.40 -5.93
C GLY A 19 24.50 -12.74 -5.31
N GLY A 20 25.41 -13.51 -5.92
CA GLY A 20 25.98 -14.68 -5.27
C GLY A 20 26.82 -14.23 -4.09
N GLY A 21 26.48 -14.69 -2.88
CA GLY A 21 27.35 -14.56 -1.72
C GLY A 21 28.65 -15.28 -2.02
N GLY A 22 29.69 -14.52 -2.36
CA GLY A 22 31.04 -15.04 -2.38
C GLY A 22 31.44 -15.33 -0.94
N GLY A 23 31.68 -16.59 -0.61
CA GLY A 23 32.52 -16.90 0.54
C GLY A 23 33.79 -16.05 0.42
N ALA A 24 34.07 -15.26 1.46
CA ALA A 24 35.10 -14.22 1.57
C ALA A 24 34.83 -12.87 0.84
N GLU A 25 34.28 -11.93 1.62
CA GLU A 25 34.61 -10.50 1.72
C GLU A 25 34.53 -9.53 0.53
N ILE A 26 34.08 -9.92 -0.67
CA ILE A 26 33.74 -8.94 -1.71
C ILE A 26 32.31 -9.18 -2.21
N PHE A 27 31.40 -8.28 -1.86
CA PHE A 27 30.07 -8.21 -2.47
C PHE A 27 30.24 -8.04 -3.98
N LYS A 28 30.05 -9.13 -4.74
CA LYS A 28 29.87 -9.02 -6.17
C LYS A 28 28.51 -8.35 -6.38
N VAL A 29 28.50 -7.19 -7.05
CA VAL A 29 27.26 -6.50 -7.38
C VAL A 29 26.36 -7.49 -8.13
N PRO A 30 25.09 -7.64 -7.72
CA PRO A 30 24.14 -8.49 -8.42
C PRO A 30 24.16 -8.27 -9.93
N THR A 31 24.07 -9.35 -10.72
CA THR A 31 23.91 -9.22 -12.16
C THR A 31 22.59 -8.54 -12.45
N ARG A 32 22.65 -7.31 -13.00
CA ARG A 32 21.47 -6.60 -13.47
C ARG A 32 21.16 -7.06 -14.88
N ALA A 33 20.13 -7.87 -15.03
CA ALA A 33 19.57 -8.23 -16.32
C ALA A 33 18.17 -7.60 -16.44
N SER A 34 17.80 -7.15 -17.64
CA SER A 34 16.44 -6.74 -17.97
C SER A 34 15.43 -7.87 -17.70
N VAL A 35 15.90 -9.12 -17.80
CA VAL A 35 15.10 -10.33 -17.59
C VAL A 35 15.73 -11.18 -16.50
N HIS A 36 14.99 -11.39 -15.40
CA HIS A 36 15.46 -12.23 -14.30
C HIS A 36 15.21 -13.72 -14.61
N PRO A 37 16.19 -14.63 -14.42
CA PRO A 37 16.06 -16.03 -14.85
C PRO A 37 14.89 -16.78 -14.19
N SER A 38 14.59 -16.47 -12.91
CA SER A 38 13.48 -17.07 -12.17
C SER A 38 12.15 -16.31 -12.29
N ARG A 39 12.10 -15.23 -13.10
CA ARG A 39 10.89 -14.42 -13.30
C ARG A 39 10.42 -14.57 -14.75
N PRO A 40 9.15 -14.92 -15.00
CA PRO A 40 8.57 -14.79 -16.33
C PRO A 40 8.78 -13.39 -16.92
N SER A 41 8.87 -13.30 -18.25
CA SER A 41 8.85 -11.99 -18.90
C SER A 41 7.50 -11.32 -18.65
N CYS A 42 7.52 -10.04 -18.26
CA CYS A 42 6.32 -9.25 -18.13
C CYS A 42 6.25 -8.16 -19.19
N TYR A 43 5.02 -7.79 -19.50
CA TYR A 43 4.69 -6.59 -20.24
C TYR A 43 4.29 -5.49 -19.25
N GLU A 44 4.83 -4.27 -19.38
CA GLU A 44 4.49 -3.15 -18.50
C GLU A 44 3.47 -2.24 -19.19
N LEU A 45 2.19 -2.39 -18.85
CA LEU A 45 1.13 -1.50 -19.36
C LEU A 45 1.27 -0.08 -18.78
N ARG A 46 1.71 -0.01 -17.53
CA ARG A 46 2.07 1.23 -16.84
C ARG A 46 3.28 0.95 -15.94
N PRO A 47 4.49 1.39 -16.33
CA PRO A 47 5.69 1.28 -15.50
C PRO A 47 5.49 1.96 -14.14
N HIS A 48 6.36 1.65 -13.16
CA HIS A 48 6.26 2.22 -11.81
C HIS A 48 6.39 3.75 -11.85
N PRO A 49 5.27 4.50 -11.67
CA PRO A 49 5.32 5.95 -11.70
C PRO A 49 6.00 6.46 -10.43
N LEU A 50 6.65 7.62 -10.49
CA LEU A 50 7.23 8.25 -9.31
C LEU A 50 6.13 8.57 -8.29
N ARG A 51 6.32 8.24 -7.01
CA ARG A 51 5.33 8.45 -5.95
C ARG A 51 4.84 9.89 -5.88
N GLU A 52 5.72 10.87 -6.14
CA GLU A 52 5.39 12.29 -6.14
C GLU A 52 4.42 12.69 -7.27
N THR A 53 4.30 11.90 -8.34
CA THR A 53 3.35 12.16 -9.43
C THR A 53 1.97 11.52 -9.19
N GLN A 54 1.84 10.67 -8.17
CA GLN A 54 0.62 9.93 -7.88
C GLN A 54 -0.36 10.64 -6.94
N VAL A 55 -0.01 11.82 -6.42
CA VAL A 55 -0.90 12.59 -5.52
C VAL A 55 -2.22 12.91 -6.23
N GLY A 56 -3.32 12.39 -5.68
CA GLY A 56 -4.67 12.53 -6.27
C GLY A 56 -4.91 11.76 -7.58
N LYS A 57 -3.96 10.90 -7.98
CA LYS A 57 -4.01 10.12 -9.24
C LYS A 57 -3.67 8.65 -9.02
N PHE A 58 -3.61 8.24 -7.76
CA PHE A 58 -3.27 6.88 -7.38
C PHE A 58 -4.35 5.89 -7.87
N LEU A 59 -3.91 4.75 -8.41
CA LEU A 59 -4.81 3.68 -8.87
C LEU A 59 -5.17 2.77 -7.70
N ARG A 60 -6.46 2.56 -7.46
CA ARG A 60 -6.97 1.78 -6.32
C ARG A 60 -7.38 0.36 -6.69
N THR A 61 -7.86 0.17 -7.90
CA THR A 61 -8.43 -1.10 -8.37
C THR A 61 -8.37 -1.19 -9.88
N ILE A 62 -8.46 -2.40 -10.41
CA ILE A 62 -8.52 -2.67 -11.84
C ILE A 62 -9.61 -3.69 -12.15
N ALA A 63 -10.16 -3.60 -13.36
CA ALA A 63 -11.09 -4.54 -13.97
C ALA A 63 -10.71 -4.72 -15.44
N CYS A 64 -11.05 -5.86 -16.02
CA CYS A 64 -10.66 -6.21 -17.38
C CYS A 64 -11.87 -6.65 -18.19
N THR A 65 -11.96 -6.16 -19.43
CA THR A 65 -12.85 -6.68 -20.46
C THR A 65 -12.03 -7.51 -21.44
N GLU A 66 -12.66 -8.00 -22.51
CA GLU A 66 -11.96 -8.71 -23.59
C GLU A 66 -10.97 -7.80 -24.34
N THR A 67 -11.22 -6.49 -24.40
CA THR A 67 -10.48 -5.55 -25.25
C THR A 67 -9.81 -4.41 -24.49
N GLN A 68 -10.13 -4.24 -23.20
CA GLN A 68 -9.71 -3.09 -22.41
C GLN A 68 -9.34 -3.47 -20.97
N LEU A 69 -8.38 -2.72 -20.41
CA LEU A 69 -8.12 -2.68 -18.98
C LEU A 69 -8.62 -1.35 -18.41
N TRP A 70 -9.42 -1.43 -17.35
CA TRP A 70 -10.00 -0.28 -16.64
C TRP A 70 -9.39 -0.17 -15.24
N ALA A 71 -9.06 1.04 -14.79
CA ALA A 71 -8.53 1.31 -13.46
C ALA A 71 -9.30 2.43 -12.76
N GLY A 72 -9.62 2.22 -11.48
CA GLY A 72 -10.21 3.24 -10.61
C GLY A 72 -9.14 4.12 -9.98
N LEU A 73 -9.34 5.44 -9.96
CA LEU A 73 -8.42 6.44 -9.40
C LEU A 73 -9.02 7.12 -8.16
N GLU A 74 -8.19 7.88 -7.45
CA GLU A 74 -8.65 8.87 -6.46
C GLU A 74 -9.61 9.92 -7.05
N CYS A 75 -9.46 10.22 -8.34
CA CYS A 75 -10.16 11.30 -9.02
C CYS A 75 -10.69 10.86 -10.40
N GLY A 76 -11.40 9.74 -10.49
CA GLY A 76 -11.97 9.26 -11.75
C GLY A 76 -11.66 7.81 -12.08
N ILE A 77 -11.67 7.51 -13.38
CA ILE A 77 -11.39 6.21 -13.99
C ILE A 77 -10.48 6.40 -15.20
N ARG A 78 -9.61 5.42 -15.46
CA ARG A 78 -8.69 5.36 -16.60
C ARG A 78 -8.88 4.06 -17.35
N VAL A 79 -8.74 4.09 -18.67
CA VAL A 79 -8.86 2.92 -19.54
C VAL A 79 -7.71 2.83 -20.53
N TRP A 80 -7.22 1.61 -20.76
CA TRP A 80 -6.26 1.25 -21.81
C TRP A 80 -6.93 0.27 -22.77
N ASN A 81 -6.72 0.46 -24.08
CA ASN A 81 -7.13 -0.52 -25.09
C ASN A 81 -5.98 -1.47 -25.38
N PHE A 82 -6.25 -2.78 -25.44
CA PHE A 82 -5.23 -3.78 -25.75
C PHE A 82 -4.68 -3.66 -27.17
N SER A 83 -5.46 -3.12 -28.11
CA SER A 83 -5.01 -2.81 -29.47
C SER A 83 -3.87 -1.78 -29.52
N ASP A 84 -3.76 -0.95 -28.48
CA ASP A 84 -2.79 0.16 -28.40
C ASP A 84 -1.64 -0.15 -27.45
N GLN A 85 -1.62 -1.33 -26.83
CA GLN A 85 -0.75 -1.64 -25.69
C GLN A 85 0.76 -1.54 -26.03
N TYR A 86 1.16 -1.83 -27.26
CA TYR A 86 2.55 -1.73 -27.70
C TYR A 86 2.91 -0.41 -28.39
N LYS A 87 1.97 0.55 -28.46
CA LYS A 87 2.25 1.86 -29.07
C LYS A 87 3.10 2.71 -28.13
N PRO A 88 4.00 3.56 -28.66
CA PRO A 88 4.73 4.52 -27.84
C PRO A 88 3.76 5.38 -27.03
N GLY A 89 3.98 5.43 -25.72
CA GLY A 89 3.14 6.16 -24.78
C GLY A 89 3.15 7.66 -25.04
N MET A 90 2.01 8.21 -25.46
CA MET A 90 1.70 9.63 -25.36
C MET A 90 0.30 9.70 -24.76
N GLY A 91 0.12 10.43 -23.65
CA GLY A 91 -1.22 10.64 -23.06
C GLY A 91 -2.18 11.34 -24.05
N ILE A 92 -3.45 11.48 -23.68
CA ILE A 92 -4.42 12.29 -24.43
C ILE A 92 -3.81 13.67 -24.77
N GLY A 93 -3.83 14.08 -26.04
CA GLY A 93 -3.30 15.38 -26.49
C GLY A 93 -1.80 15.43 -26.79
N GLU A 94 -1.20 14.31 -27.21
CA GLU A 94 0.24 14.19 -27.54
C GLU A 94 1.21 14.58 -26.41
N ARG A 95 0.73 14.70 -25.16
CA ARG A 95 1.55 15.09 -24.02
C ARG A 95 1.42 14.06 -22.90
N ALA A 96 2.50 13.34 -22.68
CA ALA A 96 2.64 12.53 -21.48
C ALA A 96 2.58 13.41 -20.22
N ARG A 97 1.72 13.01 -19.27
CA ARG A 97 1.77 13.59 -17.92
C ARG A 97 3.03 13.11 -17.23
N ARG A 98 3.59 13.97 -16.37
CA ARG A 98 4.74 13.61 -15.54
C ARG A 98 4.45 12.33 -14.75
N GLY A 99 5.30 11.31 -14.90
CA GLY A 99 5.20 9.99 -14.28
C GLY A 99 4.43 8.92 -15.08
N ASP A 100 3.82 9.27 -16.20
CA ASP A 100 3.15 8.33 -17.12
C ASP A 100 3.79 8.38 -18.53
N GLU A 101 5.03 8.87 -18.65
CA GLU A 101 5.73 9.02 -19.94
C GLU A 101 5.93 7.70 -20.69
N ASP A 102 6.15 6.63 -19.94
CA ASP A 102 6.41 5.30 -20.50
C ASP A 102 5.17 4.38 -20.42
N ALA A 103 4.00 4.92 -20.05
CA ALA A 103 2.76 4.14 -19.99
C ALA A 103 2.14 3.99 -21.38
N ALA A 104 1.52 2.84 -21.65
CA ALA A 104 0.73 2.65 -22.87
C ALA A 104 -0.39 3.71 -22.98
N PRO A 105 -0.84 4.07 -24.20
CA PRO A 105 -1.90 5.06 -24.40
C PRO A 105 -3.15 4.75 -23.58
N PHE A 106 -3.68 5.79 -22.92
CA PHE A 106 -4.83 5.67 -22.03
C PHE A 106 -5.78 6.85 -22.15
N HIS A 107 -7.04 6.62 -21.77
CA HIS A 107 -8.06 7.64 -21.69
C HIS A 107 -8.56 7.78 -20.25
N GLU A 108 -9.01 8.98 -19.87
CA GLU A 108 -9.50 9.25 -18.51
C GLU A 108 -10.88 9.88 -18.51
N SER A 109 -11.61 9.60 -17.44
CA SER A 109 -12.89 10.23 -17.17
C SER A 109 -12.74 11.66 -16.68
N THR A 110 -13.86 12.38 -16.62
CA THR A 110 -14.02 13.54 -15.73
C THR A 110 -13.69 13.18 -14.29
N ASN A 111 -13.27 14.18 -13.50
CA ASN A 111 -12.95 13.97 -12.09
C ASN A 111 -14.21 13.53 -11.32
N THR A 112 -14.11 12.39 -10.66
CA THR A 112 -15.11 11.93 -9.67
C THR A 112 -14.47 11.79 -8.30
N THR A 113 -15.27 11.43 -7.30
CA THR A 113 -14.75 10.97 -6.00
C THR A 113 -13.98 9.65 -6.14
N PRO A 114 -13.15 9.27 -5.15
CA PRO A 114 -12.31 8.08 -5.25
C PRO A 114 -13.09 6.82 -5.61
N THR A 115 -12.64 6.15 -6.67
CA THR A 115 -13.19 4.87 -7.16
C THR A 115 -12.56 3.73 -6.36
N LEU A 116 -13.37 2.94 -5.67
CA LEU A 116 -12.91 1.90 -4.74
C LEU A 116 -13.06 0.49 -5.31
N CYS A 117 -14.13 0.24 -6.07
CA CYS A 117 -14.36 -1.04 -6.74
C CYS A 117 -14.88 -0.84 -8.16
N LEU A 118 -14.62 -1.83 -9.01
CA LEU A 118 -15.10 -1.89 -10.39
C LEU A 118 -15.76 -3.24 -10.63
N MET A 119 -16.79 -3.25 -11.48
CA MET A 119 -17.51 -4.44 -11.91
C MET A 119 -17.78 -4.33 -13.41
N VAL A 120 -17.51 -5.41 -14.14
CA VAL A 120 -17.71 -5.48 -15.59
C VAL A 120 -19.10 -6.03 -15.86
N ASP A 121 -19.86 -5.33 -16.70
CA ASP A 121 -21.13 -5.78 -17.25
C ASP A 121 -21.00 -5.92 -18.76
N SER A 122 -20.58 -7.11 -19.19
CA SER A 122 -20.39 -7.43 -20.61
C SER A 122 -21.70 -7.41 -21.39
N GLY A 123 -22.84 -7.69 -20.74
CA GLY A 123 -24.15 -7.73 -21.39
C GLY A 123 -24.61 -6.34 -21.81
N SER A 124 -24.51 -5.36 -20.89
CA SER A 124 -24.86 -3.96 -21.19
C SER A 124 -23.71 -3.17 -21.84
N ARG A 125 -22.52 -3.78 -21.96
CA ARG A 125 -21.27 -3.13 -22.39
C ARG A 125 -20.93 -1.90 -21.52
N LEU A 126 -21.10 -2.07 -20.22
CA LEU A 126 -20.84 -1.07 -19.19
C LEU A 126 -19.78 -1.53 -18.19
N ILE A 127 -19.03 -0.58 -17.67
CA ILE A 127 -18.29 -0.73 -16.42
C ILE A 127 -19.08 -0.01 -15.33
N TRP A 128 -19.28 -0.67 -14.21
CA TRP A 128 -19.86 -0.09 -13.01
C TRP A 128 -18.76 0.21 -12.01
N SER A 129 -18.82 1.37 -11.36
CA SER A 129 -17.85 1.78 -10.34
C SER A 129 -18.53 2.19 -9.04
N GLY A 130 -17.97 1.70 -7.93
CA GLY A 130 -18.35 2.11 -6.58
C GLY A 130 -17.38 3.14 -6.03
N HIS A 131 -17.89 4.17 -5.36
CA HIS A 131 -17.09 5.32 -4.94
C HIS A 131 -17.19 5.61 -3.44
N LYS A 132 -16.21 6.39 -2.95
CA LYS A 132 -16.12 6.84 -1.55
C LYS A 132 -17.30 7.71 -1.09
N ASP A 133 -17.99 8.36 -2.01
CA ASP A 133 -19.21 9.14 -1.69
C ASP A 133 -20.49 8.30 -1.62
N GLY A 134 -20.37 6.97 -1.72
CA GLY A 134 -21.50 6.06 -1.69
C GLY A 134 -22.30 5.98 -2.99
N LYS A 135 -21.83 6.60 -4.08
CA LYS A 135 -22.47 6.52 -5.40
C LYS A 135 -21.95 5.34 -6.22
N ILE A 136 -22.85 4.80 -7.04
CA ILE A 136 -22.51 3.89 -8.14
C ILE A 136 -22.64 4.66 -9.45
N ARG A 137 -21.68 4.49 -10.36
CA ARG A 137 -21.64 5.15 -11.68
C ARG A 137 -21.42 4.12 -12.79
N SER A 138 -21.97 4.38 -13.97
CA SER A 138 -21.71 3.60 -15.19
C SER A 138 -20.80 4.32 -16.18
N TRP A 139 -20.05 3.52 -16.92
CA TRP A 139 -19.13 3.96 -17.96
C TRP A 139 -19.30 3.08 -19.19
N LYS A 140 -19.45 3.67 -20.37
CA LYS A 140 -19.63 2.91 -21.61
C LYS A 140 -18.28 2.37 -22.08
N MET A 141 -18.23 1.10 -22.51
CA MET A 141 -17.01 0.50 -23.06
C MET A 141 -16.63 1.06 -24.43
N ASP A 142 -17.63 1.31 -25.29
CA ASP A 142 -17.45 1.74 -26.70
C ASP A 142 -17.45 3.25 -26.87
N GLN A 143 -16.67 3.97 -26.08
CA GLN A 143 -16.61 5.41 -26.27
C GLN A 143 -15.73 5.76 -27.46
N SER A 144 -16.23 6.63 -28.34
CA SER A 144 -15.47 7.17 -29.46
C SER A 144 -14.36 8.07 -28.91
N ASN A 145 -13.12 7.58 -28.94
CA ASN A 145 -11.92 8.32 -28.54
C ASN A 145 -11.52 9.44 -29.54
N ALA A 146 -12.47 9.90 -30.36
CA ALA A 146 -12.22 10.89 -31.41
C ALA A 146 -12.00 12.31 -30.86
N ASP A 147 -12.56 12.60 -29.68
CA ASP A 147 -12.34 13.86 -28.99
C ASP A 147 -11.32 13.67 -27.86
N GLU A 148 -10.31 14.55 -27.78
CA GLU A 148 -9.33 14.62 -26.69
C GLU A 148 -9.94 15.04 -25.32
N SER A 149 -11.26 14.96 -25.18
CA SER A 149 -11.97 15.37 -23.98
C SER A 149 -12.12 14.20 -22.99
N PRO A 150 -12.00 14.45 -21.68
CA PRO A 150 -12.28 13.43 -20.68
C PRO A 150 -13.72 12.91 -20.80
N PHE A 151 -13.89 11.61 -20.73
CA PHE A 151 -15.21 11.02 -20.88
C PHE A 151 -16.07 11.14 -19.62
N LYS A 152 -17.39 11.16 -19.80
CA LYS A 152 -18.35 11.36 -18.71
C LYS A 152 -19.03 10.08 -18.30
N GLU A 153 -19.47 10.04 -17.04
CA GLU A 153 -20.33 8.98 -16.54
C GLU A 153 -21.69 8.97 -17.27
N GLY A 154 -22.28 7.77 -17.36
CA GLY A 154 -23.62 7.57 -17.87
C GLY A 154 -24.67 7.83 -16.79
N LEU A 155 -25.17 6.74 -16.21
CA LEU A 155 -26.06 6.71 -15.05
C LEU A 155 -25.26 6.79 -13.74
N SER A 156 -25.76 7.56 -12.78
CA SER A 156 -25.16 7.76 -11.46
C SER A 156 -26.25 7.97 -10.41
N TRP A 157 -26.23 7.22 -9.31
CA TRP A 157 -27.22 7.33 -8.23
C TRP A 157 -26.58 7.16 -6.85
N GLN A 158 -27.28 7.58 -5.79
CA GLN A 158 -26.83 7.39 -4.42
C GLN A 158 -27.13 5.95 -3.96
N ALA A 159 -26.11 5.09 -3.94
CA ALA A 159 -26.28 3.68 -3.60
C ALA A 159 -26.26 3.44 -2.08
N HIS A 160 -25.37 4.11 -1.35
CA HIS A 160 -25.15 3.96 0.10
C HIS A 160 -24.89 5.30 0.76
N ARG A 161 -25.02 5.40 2.10
CA ARG A 161 -24.61 6.61 2.84
C ARG A 161 -23.10 6.71 3.05
N GLY A 162 -22.42 5.55 3.15
CA GLY A 162 -20.96 5.45 3.26
C GLY A 162 -20.34 4.93 1.96
N SER A 163 -19.03 4.70 1.96
CA SER A 163 -18.29 4.27 0.78
C SER A 163 -18.80 2.93 0.23
N VAL A 164 -18.89 2.81 -1.10
CA VAL A 164 -19.14 1.52 -1.78
C VAL A 164 -17.81 0.78 -1.91
N LEU A 165 -17.65 -0.32 -1.18
CA LEU A 165 -16.38 -1.04 -1.06
C LEU A 165 -16.27 -2.23 -2.01
N SER A 166 -17.40 -2.87 -2.31
CA SER A 166 -17.46 -4.06 -3.16
C SER A 166 -18.75 -4.08 -3.96
N MET A 167 -18.69 -4.69 -5.15
CA MET A 167 -19.81 -4.87 -6.06
C MET A 167 -19.68 -6.19 -6.81
N VAL A 168 -20.80 -6.86 -7.06
CA VAL A 168 -20.87 -8.03 -7.92
C VAL A 168 -22.23 -8.11 -8.61
N MET A 169 -22.27 -8.73 -9.79
CA MET A 169 -23.51 -9.03 -10.49
C MET A 169 -23.88 -10.48 -10.21
N SER A 170 -25.13 -10.73 -9.82
CA SER A 170 -25.59 -12.08 -9.51
C SER A 170 -25.81 -12.92 -10.78
N SER A 171 -26.08 -14.22 -10.63
CA SER A 171 -26.53 -15.10 -11.71
C SER A 171 -27.81 -14.63 -12.41
N TYR A 172 -28.59 -13.76 -11.78
CA TYR A 172 -29.84 -13.23 -12.33
C TYR A 172 -29.68 -11.81 -12.89
N GLY A 173 -28.46 -11.27 -12.93
CA GLY A 173 -28.19 -9.91 -13.41
C GLY A 173 -28.38 -8.80 -12.37
N ASP A 174 -28.83 -9.14 -11.16
CA ASP A 174 -29.00 -8.14 -10.09
C ASP A 174 -27.64 -7.57 -9.67
N ILE A 175 -27.58 -6.26 -9.44
CA ILE A 175 -26.39 -5.60 -8.93
C ILE A 175 -26.41 -5.67 -7.40
N TRP A 176 -25.41 -6.30 -6.82
CA TRP A 176 -25.19 -6.34 -5.37
C TRP A 176 -24.05 -5.39 -5.01
N SER A 177 -24.22 -4.59 -3.97
CA SER A 177 -23.13 -3.77 -3.45
C SER A 177 -23.04 -3.76 -1.93
N GLY A 178 -21.81 -3.80 -1.45
CA GLY A 178 -21.43 -3.78 -0.05
C GLY A 178 -20.78 -2.46 0.32
N SER A 179 -21.15 -1.91 1.48
CA SER A 179 -20.62 -0.63 1.97
C SER A 179 -19.87 -0.74 3.29
N GLU A 180 -19.27 0.39 3.67
CA GLU A 180 -18.87 0.65 5.05
C GLU A 180 -20.03 0.42 6.03
N GLY A 181 -19.72 -0.09 7.21
CA GLY A 181 -20.70 -0.34 8.26
C GLY A 181 -21.56 -1.59 8.05
N GLY A 182 -21.25 -2.44 7.05
CA GLY A 182 -21.89 -3.74 6.87
C GLY A 182 -23.24 -3.70 6.15
N ASN A 183 -23.54 -2.66 5.36
CA ASN A 183 -24.78 -2.64 4.58
C ASN A 183 -24.59 -3.36 3.25
N ILE A 184 -25.57 -4.16 2.87
CA ILE A 184 -25.64 -4.84 1.58
C ILE A 184 -26.95 -4.45 0.93
N ARG A 185 -26.87 -3.93 -0.30
CA ARG A 185 -28.03 -3.52 -1.09
C ARG A 185 -28.04 -4.22 -2.44
N VAL A 186 -29.23 -4.50 -2.94
CA VAL A 186 -29.46 -5.17 -4.21
C VAL A 186 -30.33 -4.31 -5.10
N TRP A 187 -29.95 -4.14 -6.36
CA TRP A 187 -30.76 -3.50 -7.39
C TRP A 187 -31.19 -4.55 -8.41
N PRO A 188 -32.51 -4.80 -8.54
CA PRO A 188 -33.04 -5.73 -9.54
C PRO A 188 -32.66 -5.29 -10.96
N TRP A 189 -32.23 -6.24 -11.78
CA TRP A 189 -31.78 -5.97 -13.14
C TRP A 189 -32.85 -5.27 -13.99
N GLU A 190 -34.14 -5.58 -13.82
CA GLU A 190 -35.24 -4.96 -14.58
C GLU A 190 -35.31 -3.45 -14.33
N SER A 191 -35.03 -3.03 -13.09
CA SER A 191 -35.05 -1.61 -12.72
C SER A 191 -33.85 -0.86 -13.31
N VAL A 192 -32.70 -1.52 -13.36
CA VAL A 192 -31.48 -0.97 -13.96
C VAL A 192 -31.64 -0.87 -15.47
N GLU A 193 -32.10 -1.93 -16.13
CA GLU A 193 -32.36 -1.97 -17.58
C GLU A 193 -33.37 -0.90 -17.99
N LYS A 194 -34.51 -0.81 -17.29
CA LYS A 194 -35.51 0.24 -17.54
C LYS A 194 -34.90 1.63 -17.45
N SER A 195 -34.03 1.87 -16.48
CA SER A 195 -33.38 3.17 -16.30
C SER A 195 -32.32 3.46 -17.37
N LEU A 196 -31.62 2.43 -17.87
CA LEU A 196 -30.69 2.55 -18.99
C LEU A 196 -31.41 2.79 -20.33
N SER A 197 -32.67 2.40 -20.45
CA SER A 197 -33.48 2.62 -21.65
C SER A 197 -34.02 4.05 -21.79
N LEU A 198 -33.98 4.86 -20.72
CA LEU A 198 -34.44 6.25 -20.72
C LEU A 198 -33.49 7.15 -21.50
N SER A 199 -34.03 8.26 -22.02
CA SER A 199 -33.24 9.18 -22.83
C SER A 199 -32.20 9.94 -21.99
N PRO A 200 -31.12 10.45 -22.61
CA PRO A 200 -30.12 11.25 -21.90
C PRO A 200 -30.67 12.51 -21.20
N GLU A 201 -31.80 13.05 -21.67
CA GLU A 201 -32.50 14.19 -21.07
C GLU A 201 -33.21 13.80 -19.76
N GLU A 202 -33.57 12.52 -19.62
CA GLU A 202 -34.28 11.95 -18.47
C GLU A 202 -33.34 11.33 -17.43
N LYS A 203 -32.03 11.58 -17.53
CA LYS A 203 -31.01 11.02 -16.62
C LYS A 203 -31.34 11.16 -15.14
N HIS A 204 -31.95 12.27 -14.74
CA HIS A 204 -32.35 12.47 -13.34
C HIS A 204 -33.46 11.52 -12.91
N MET A 205 -34.46 11.28 -13.77
CA MET A 205 -35.51 10.30 -13.50
C MET A 205 -34.94 8.87 -13.50
N ALA A 206 -34.05 8.54 -14.44
CA ALA A 206 -33.34 7.26 -14.48
C ALA A 206 -32.59 7.00 -13.17
N ALA A 207 -31.84 7.98 -12.68
CA ALA A 207 -31.12 7.88 -11.40
C ALA A 207 -32.08 7.65 -10.22
N LEU A 208 -33.18 8.41 -10.15
CA LEU A 208 -34.18 8.28 -9.08
C LEU A 208 -34.92 6.93 -9.11
N LEU A 209 -35.18 6.37 -10.29
CA LEU A 209 -35.82 5.06 -10.45
C LEU A 209 -34.94 3.96 -9.85
N VAL A 210 -33.64 3.94 -10.22
CA VAL A 210 -32.68 2.98 -9.64
C VAL A 210 -32.46 3.24 -8.16
N GLU A 211 -32.34 4.50 -7.74
CA GLU A 211 -32.12 4.85 -6.34
C GLU A 211 -33.25 4.38 -5.43
N ARG A 212 -34.48 4.25 -5.93
CA ARG A 212 -35.65 3.80 -5.16
C ARG A 212 -35.95 2.31 -5.27
N SER A 213 -35.33 1.61 -6.22
CA SER A 213 -35.59 0.18 -6.44
C SER A 213 -34.76 -0.76 -5.57
N PHE A 214 -33.84 -0.21 -4.77
CA PHE A 214 -32.95 -1.03 -3.96
C PHE A 214 -33.70 -1.83 -2.90
N ILE A 215 -33.12 -2.99 -2.60
CA ILE A 215 -33.55 -3.86 -1.51
C ILE A 215 -32.44 -3.84 -0.46
N ASP A 216 -32.80 -3.49 0.77
CA ASP A 216 -31.88 -3.43 1.90
C ASP A 216 -31.85 -4.75 2.65
N LEU A 217 -30.86 -5.59 2.36
CA LEU A 217 -30.78 -6.93 2.94
C LEU A 217 -30.50 -6.91 4.44
N ARG A 218 -29.80 -5.89 4.93
CA ARG A 218 -29.54 -5.73 6.36
C ARG A 218 -30.84 -5.51 7.11
N SER A 219 -31.73 -4.69 6.56
CA SER A 219 -33.05 -4.45 7.17
C SER A 219 -33.89 -5.73 7.26
N GLN A 220 -33.80 -6.61 6.25
CA GLN A 220 -34.56 -7.87 6.20
C GLN A 220 -34.14 -8.87 7.28
N VAL A 221 -32.86 -8.85 7.68
CA VAL A 221 -32.30 -9.76 8.69
C VAL A 221 -32.14 -9.11 10.07
N THR A 222 -32.76 -7.95 10.27
CA THR A 222 -32.80 -7.26 11.56
C THR A 222 -34.16 -7.49 12.21
N VAL A 223 -34.19 -8.31 13.27
CA VAL A 223 -35.40 -8.64 14.02
C VAL A 223 -35.26 -8.09 15.43
N ASN A 224 -36.25 -7.32 15.91
CA ASN A 224 -36.25 -6.69 17.24
C ASN A 224 -34.99 -5.84 17.53
N GLY A 225 -34.41 -5.21 16.50
CA GLY A 225 -33.20 -4.41 16.61
C GLY A 225 -31.88 -5.20 16.65
N VAL A 226 -31.93 -6.53 16.64
CA VAL A 226 -30.76 -7.41 16.55
C VAL A 226 -30.56 -7.84 15.10
N CYS A 227 -29.37 -7.62 14.58
CA CYS A 227 -29.02 -7.94 13.20
C CYS A 227 -28.15 -9.21 13.17
N ASN A 228 -28.55 -10.17 12.34
CA ASN A 228 -27.82 -11.44 12.20
C ASN A 228 -26.50 -11.31 11.43
N ILE A 229 -26.27 -10.20 10.74
CA ILE A 229 -25.02 -9.93 10.02
C ILE A 229 -24.17 -8.88 10.75
N SER A 230 -22.85 -8.97 10.52
CA SER A 230 -21.88 -8.06 11.13
C SER A 230 -22.08 -6.60 10.68
N SER A 231 -21.80 -5.65 11.59
CA SER A 231 -21.69 -4.23 11.27
C SER A 231 -20.31 -3.84 10.71
N SER A 232 -19.41 -4.80 10.49
CA SER A 232 -18.13 -4.55 9.84
C SER A 232 -18.29 -4.31 8.35
N ASP A 233 -17.39 -3.53 7.78
CA ASP A 233 -17.29 -3.26 6.35
C ASP A 233 -17.37 -4.53 5.48
N VAL A 234 -18.15 -4.47 4.40
CA VAL A 234 -18.26 -5.54 3.40
C VAL A 234 -17.16 -5.37 2.36
N LYS A 235 -15.99 -5.94 2.65
CA LYS A 235 -14.77 -5.79 1.84
C LYS A 235 -14.84 -6.54 0.50
N CYS A 236 -15.48 -7.71 0.46
CA CYS A 236 -15.56 -8.51 -0.76
C CYS A 236 -16.97 -9.05 -0.96
N LEU A 237 -17.42 -9.01 -2.21
CA LEU A 237 -18.60 -9.71 -2.69
C LEU A 237 -18.17 -10.70 -3.77
N LEU A 238 -18.78 -11.88 -3.77
CA LEU A 238 -18.51 -12.93 -4.74
C LEU A 238 -19.84 -13.60 -5.13
N SER A 239 -20.10 -13.72 -6.43
CA SER A 239 -21.27 -14.44 -6.93
C SER A 239 -20.85 -15.84 -7.40
N ASP A 240 -21.48 -16.86 -6.82
CA ASP A 240 -21.46 -18.23 -7.32
C ASP A 240 -22.60 -18.38 -8.33
N HIS A 241 -22.26 -18.30 -9.61
CA HIS A 241 -23.23 -18.39 -10.69
C HIS A 241 -23.80 -19.79 -10.89
N ILE A 242 -23.12 -20.83 -10.39
CA ILE A 242 -23.54 -22.23 -10.55
C ILE A 242 -24.59 -22.57 -9.49
N ARG A 243 -24.33 -22.18 -8.24
CA ARG A 243 -25.23 -22.46 -7.11
C ARG A 243 -26.24 -21.36 -6.84
N ALA A 244 -26.21 -20.29 -7.63
CA ALA A 244 -27.05 -19.11 -7.45
C ALA A 244 -26.94 -18.54 -6.02
N LYS A 245 -25.71 -18.33 -5.54
CA LYS A 245 -25.44 -17.74 -4.22
C LYS A 245 -24.58 -16.49 -4.31
N VAL A 246 -24.71 -15.63 -3.32
CA VAL A 246 -23.83 -14.47 -3.13
C VAL A 246 -23.17 -14.56 -1.77
N TRP A 247 -21.84 -14.45 -1.77
CA TRP A 247 -21.01 -14.40 -0.57
C TRP A 247 -20.64 -12.96 -0.29
N ALA A 248 -20.86 -12.51 0.94
CA ALA A 248 -20.41 -11.22 1.43
C ALA A 248 -19.44 -11.42 2.59
N ALA A 249 -18.19 -11.00 2.39
CA ALA A 249 -17.11 -11.12 3.36
C ALA A 249 -16.74 -9.77 3.95
N GLY A 250 -16.75 -9.71 5.29
CA GLY A 250 -16.11 -8.66 6.06
C GLY A 250 -14.72 -9.10 6.55
N SER A 251 -14.15 -8.35 7.50
CA SER A 251 -12.81 -8.68 7.99
C SER A 251 -12.75 -10.00 8.76
N ALA A 252 -13.80 -10.38 9.50
CA ALA A 252 -13.78 -11.57 10.35
C ALA A 252 -15.07 -12.43 10.24
N SER A 253 -15.96 -12.08 9.31
CA SER A 253 -17.27 -12.71 9.18
C SER A 253 -17.67 -12.82 7.73
N PHE A 254 -18.40 -13.87 7.40
CA PHE A 254 -19.01 -14.12 6.11
C PHE A 254 -20.53 -14.25 6.26
N SER A 255 -21.26 -13.79 5.27
CA SER A 255 -22.69 -14.07 5.13
C SER A 255 -22.96 -14.63 3.74
N LEU A 256 -23.74 -15.70 3.69
CA LEU A 256 -24.10 -16.43 2.49
C LEU A 256 -25.58 -16.20 2.18
N TRP A 257 -25.87 -15.80 0.95
CA TRP A 257 -27.20 -15.38 0.52
C TRP A 257 -27.64 -16.17 -0.70
N ASP A 258 -28.94 -16.42 -0.80
CA ASP A 258 -29.56 -16.90 -2.03
C ASP A 258 -29.61 -15.75 -3.04
N ALA A 259 -29.14 -15.96 -4.27
CA ALA A 259 -29.08 -14.91 -5.28
C ALA A 259 -30.45 -14.54 -5.86
N HIS A 260 -31.45 -15.42 -5.74
CA HIS A 260 -32.79 -15.23 -6.27
C HIS A 260 -33.76 -14.68 -5.22
N THR A 261 -33.92 -15.41 -4.11
CA THR A 261 -34.85 -15.04 -3.02
C THR A 261 -34.28 -13.93 -2.16
N ARG A 262 -32.95 -13.74 -2.18
CA ARG A 262 -32.21 -12.76 -1.37
C ARG A 262 -32.27 -13.07 0.12
N GLU A 263 -32.61 -14.32 0.47
CA GLU A 263 -32.65 -14.80 1.85
C GLU A 263 -31.24 -15.10 2.36
N LEU A 264 -31.05 -14.83 3.66
CA LEU A 264 -29.81 -15.17 4.36
C LEU A 264 -29.80 -16.66 4.67
N LEU A 265 -28.83 -17.37 4.09
CA LEU A 265 -28.67 -18.81 4.25
C LEU A 265 -27.82 -19.17 5.48
N LYS A 266 -26.70 -18.46 5.67
CA LYS A 266 -25.72 -18.79 6.73
C LYS A 266 -24.84 -17.58 7.08
N VAL A 267 -24.44 -17.47 8.34
CA VAL A 267 -23.41 -16.52 8.81
C VAL A 267 -22.36 -17.32 9.57
N TYR A 268 -21.09 -17.05 9.29
CA TYR A 268 -19.97 -17.72 9.95
C TYR A 268 -18.78 -16.79 10.12
N ASN A 269 -17.94 -17.08 11.11
CA ASN A 269 -16.70 -16.34 11.34
C ASN A 269 -15.58 -16.81 10.40
N ALA A 270 -14.41 -16.16 10.50
CA ALA A 270 -13.21 -16.52 9.76
C ALA A 270 -12.72 -17.96 10.04
N GLU A 271 -13.13 -18.54 11.18
CA GLU A 271 -12.82 -19.91 11.56
C GLU A 271 -13.76 -20.94 10.92
N GLY A 272 -14.89 -20.51 10.35
CA GLY A 272 -15.94 -21.37 9.78
C GLY A 272 -17.00 -21.83 10.78
N GLN A 273 -17.02 -21.26 11.98
CA GLN A 273 -18.04 -21.51 12.99
C GLN A 273 -19.28 -20.66 12.70
N ILE A 274 -20.46 -21.27 12.83
CA ILE A 274 -21.74 -20.60 12.59
C ILE A 274 -22.00 -19.56 13.69
N GLU A 275 -22.24 -18.31 13.30
CA GLU A 275 -22.65 -17.26 14.24
C GLU A 275 -24.20 -17.22 14.33
N ASN A 276 -24.75 -17.84 15.37
CA ASN A 276 -26.16 -17.65 15.73
C ASN A 276 -26.27 -16.49 16.73
N ARG A 277 -26.50 -15.26 16.25
CA ARG A 277 -26.64 -14.08 17.11
C ARG A 277 -28.00 -13.98 17.84
N VAL A 278 -28.74 -15.09 17.96
CA VAL A 278 -30.13 -15.11 18.48
C VAL A 278 -30.24 -15.57 19.95
N ASP A 279 -29.21 -16.19 20.56
CA ASP A 279 -29.28 -16.64 21.96
C ASP A 279 -28.38 -15.81 22.90
N MET A 280 -28.90 -14.68 23.39
CA MET A 280 -28.47 -14.09 24.67
C MET A 280 -29.69 -13.57 25.44
N SER A 281 -30.50 -14.51 25.94
CA SER A 281 -31.39 -14.27 27.08
C SER A 281 -31.64 -15.57 27.84
N SER A 282 -30.79 -15.88 28.80
CA SER A 282 -31.24 -16.52 30.04
C SER A 282 -30.48 -15.89 31.20
N VAL A 283 -31.16 -14.92 31.80
CA VAL A 283 -30.94 -14.47 33.18
C VAL A 283 -30.69 -15.70 34.05
N GLN A 284 -29.55 -15.75 34.72
CA GLN A 284 -29.41 -16.55 35.93
C GLN A 284 -29.06 -15.61 37.06
N ASP A 285 -29.97 -15.58 38.02
CA ASP A 285 -29.97 -14.80 39.23
C ASP A 285 -28.69 -14.95 40.04
N GLN A 286 -28.17 -13.82 40.50
CA GLN A 286 -27.62 -13.70 41.85
C GLN A 286 -27.90 -12.28 42.35
N ALA A 287 -29.02 -12.14 43.06
CA ALA A 287 -29.27 -11.05 43.97
C ALA A 287 -28.85 -11.49 45.38
N THR A 288 -28.10 -10.64 46.09
CA THR A 288 -28.37 -10.10 47.45
C THR A 288 -27.12 -9.36 47.94
N GLU A 289 -27.23 -8.04 48.15
CA GLU A 289 -27.12 -7.36 49.47
C GLU A 289 -25.68 -6.78 49.64
N ASP A 290 -25.41 -5.51 49.99
CA ASP A 290 -26.09 -4.59 50.89
C ASP A 290 -25.97 -3.11 50.50
N GLU A 291 -27.11 -2.44 50.61
CA GLU A 291 -27.43 -1.12 51.15
C GLU A 291 -26.34 -0.16 51.71
N MET A 292 -26.36 1.11 51.27
CA MET A 292 -26.90 2.26 52.04
C MET A 292 -26.14 3.62 51.95
N ASN A 293 -26.89 4.63 51.51
CA ASN A 293 -26.92 6.07 51.85
C ASN A 293 -25.87 7.12 51.38
N ALA A 294 -26.34 7.91 50.39
CA ALA A 294 -26.81 9.31 50.51
C ALA A 294 -25.87 10.48 50.97
N LYS A 295 -25.64 11.39 50.00
CA LYS A 295 -25.82 12.86 50.00
C LYS A 295 -25.03 13.78 50.99
N PHE A 296 -24.20 14.67 50.39
CA PHE A 296 -24.23 16.17 50.43
C PHE A 296 -24.43 16.88 51.80
N VAL A 297 -23.72 17.92 52.31
CA VAL A 297 -22.95 19.10 51.80
C VAL A 297 -22.08 19.68 53.01
N PRO A 298 -21.57 20.95 53.08
CA PRO A 298 -20.14 21.33 53.04
C PRO A 298 -19.59 22.07 54.30
N LYS A 299 -18.33 22.56 54.19
CA LYS A 299 -17.61 23.69 54.87
C LYS A 299 -16.22 23.19 55.33
N SER A 300 -15.13 23.93 55.40
CA SER A 300 -14.69 25.27 54.98
C SER A 300 -13.25 25.46 55.54
N LYS A 301 -12.46 26.33 54.90
CA LYS A 301 -11.28 27.06 55.44
C LYS A 301 -9.97 26.30 55.74
N LYS A 302 -9.07 26.35 54.75
CA LYS A 302 -7.77 27.06 54.74
C LYS A 302 -6.89 26.97 56.00
N GLU A 303 -5.78 26.23 55.88
CA GLU A 303 -4.51 26.61 56.50
C GLU A 303 -3.34 26.30 55.54
N LYS A 304 -2.45 27.28 55.39
CA LYS A 304 -1.21 27.18 54.60
C LYS A 304 -0.12 26.62 55.52
N SER A 305 0.52 25.53 55.12
CA SER A 305 1.91 25.26 55.51
C SER A 305 2.74 24.99 54.26
N GLN A 306 3.85 25.71 54.20
CA GLN A 306 4.83 25.78 53.14
C GLN A 306 5.84 24.64 53.31
N GLY A 307 6.26 24.04 52.19
CA GLY A 307 7.58 23.43 52.09
C GLY A 307 7.60 21.91 52.02
N SER A 308 7.63 21.36 50.82
CA SER A 308 8.40 20.15 50.50
C SER A 308 8.33 19.82 49.00
N SER A 309 9.50 20.00 48.35
CA SER A 309 10.04 19.10 47.33
C SER A 309 9.54 19.20 45.87
N PHE A 310 10.28 19.98 45.09
CA PHE A 310 10.38 19.89 43.62
C PHE A 310 10.75 18.46 43.14
N LEU A 311 11.32 17.62 44.02
CA LEU A 311 11.67 16.21 43.76
C LEU A 311 10.49 15.23 43.80
N GLN A 312 9.33 15.60 44.39
CA GLN A 312 8.15 14.72 44.38
C GLN A 312 7.41 14.76 43.04
N ARG A 313 7.38 15.93 42.39
CA ARG A 313 6.79 16.11 41.05
C ARG A 313 7.66 15.49 39.95
N SER A 314 8.99 15.50 40.08
CA SER A 314 9.89 14.81 39.16
C SER A 314 9.75 13.29 39.26
N ARG A 315 9.54 12.72 40.45
CA ARG A 315 9.39 11.27 40.64
C ARG A 315 8.08 10.73 40.03
N ASN A 316 6.98 11.47 40.16
CA ASN A 316 5.70 11.12 39.55
C ASN A 316 5.70 11.33 38.02
N ALA A 317 6.44 12.32 37.51
CA ALA A 317 6.65 12.51 36.07
C ALA A 317 7.57 11.43 35.46
N ILE A 318 8.59 10.97 36.20
CA ILE A 318 9.49 9.89 35.77
C ILE A 318 8.77 8.53 35.78
N MET A 319 7.89 8.24 36.75
CA MET A 319 7.08 7.01 36.72
C MET A 319 6.01 7.04 35.61
N GLY A 320 5.37 8.18 35.36
CA GLY A 320 4.43 8.34 34.24
C GLY A 320 5.11 8.23 32.87
N ALA A 321 6.36 8.73 32.75
CA ALA A 321 7.17 8.57 31.54
C ALA A 321 7.68 7.13 31.36
N ALA A 322 8.07 6.44 32.45
CA ALA A 322 8.47 5.03 32.39
C ALA A 322 7.30 4.10 32.01
N GLU A 323 6.07 4.41 32.42
CA GLU A 323 4.86 3.68 32.00
C GLU A 323 4.46 3.98 30.55
N ALA A 324 4.66 5.21 30.08
CA ALA A 324 4.46 5.59 28.68
C ALA A 324 5.51 4.94 27.76
N VAL A 325 6.78 4.89 28.19
CA VAL A 325 7.87 4.17 27.50
C VAL A 325 7.61 2.67 27.53
N ARG A 326 7.08 2.10 28.61
CA ARG A 326 6.68 0.69 28.66
C ARG A 326 5.47 0.43 27.74
N ARG A 327 4.51 1.36 27.60
CA ARG A 327 3.40 1.30 26.62
C ARG A 327 3.83 1.43 25.16
N VAL A 328 4.88 2.18 24.87
CA VAL A 328 5.47 2.30 23.52
C VAL A 328 6.36 1.09 23.20
N ALA A 329 7.12 0.59 24.17
CA ALA A 329 7.90 -0.64 24.05
C ALA A 329 7.01 -1.90 23.94
N THR A 330 5.85 -1.95 24.62
CA THR A 330 4.87 -3.04 24.41
C THR A 330 4.08 -2.89 23.12
N LYS A 331 3.95 -1.69 22.52
CA LYS A 331 3.45 -1.54 21.14
C LYS A 331 4.46 -2.01 20.09
N GLY A 332 5.76 -1.93 20.36
CA GLY A 332 6.83 -2.41 19.46
C GLY A 332 7.25 -3.87 19.67
N ALA A 333 6.94 -4.48 20.82
CA ALA A 333 7.36 -5.85 21.15
C ALA A 333 6.22 -6.78 21.63
N GLY A 334 4.98 -6.27 21.74
CA GLY A 334 3.79 -7.04 22.16
C GLY A 334 2.71 -7.15 21.09
N ALA A 335 2.93 -6.64 19.87
CA ALA A 335 2.02 -6.75 18.73
C ALA A 335 2.19 -8.06 17.92
N PHE A 336 2.74 -9.11 18.55
CA PHE A 336 2.94 -10.45 17.95
C PHE A 336 2.11 -11.54 18.65
N ALA A 337 1.04 -11.17 19.35
CA ALA A 337 0.20 -12.14 20.05
C ALA A 337 -1.28 -11.72 20.06
N GLU A 338 -1.88 -11.61 18.88
CA GLU A 338 -3.26 -12.03 18.59
C GLU A 338 -3.40 -12.06 17.07
N ASP A 339 -3.25 -13.25 16.52
CA ASP A 339 -3.20 -13.55 15.08
C ASP A 339 -4.60 -13.37 14.48
N SER A 340 -5.06 -12.13 14.30
CA SER A 340 -6.37 -11.87 13.71
C SER A 340 -6.33 -12.30 12.24
N LYS A 341 -6.88 -13.47 11.93
CA LYS A 341 -7.08 -14.03 10.59
C LYS A 341 -8.09 -13.18 9.80
N LYS A 342 -7.73 -11.93 9.49
CA LYS A 342 -8.64 -11.03 8.78
C LYS A 342 -8.68 -11.44 7.32
N THR A 343 -9.88 -11.65 6.79
CA THR A 343 -10.09 -11.94 5.37
C THR A 343 -9.90 -10.65 4.57
N GLU A 344 -9.03 -10.71 3.56
CA GLU A 344 -8.71 -9.59 2.67
C GLU A 344 -9.11 -9.85 1.22
N ALA A 345 -9.20 -11.12 0.80
CA ALA A 345 -9.55 -11.49 -0.57
C ALA A 345 -10.43 -12.75 -0.60
N LEU A 346 -11.30 -12.83 -1.62
CA LEU A 346 -12.21 -13.96 -1.84
C LEU A 346 -12.38 -14.21 -3.34
N VAL A 347 -12.38 -15.47 -3.78
CA VAL A 347 -12.59 -15.87 -5.18
C VAL A 347 -13.24 -17.25 -5.27
N ILE A 348 -13.93 -17.55 -6.38
CA ILE A 348 -14.47 -18.88 -6.70
C ILE A 348 -13.60 -19.57 -7.75
N ALA A 349 -13.20 -20.80 -7.48
CA ALA A 349 -12.44 -21.65 -8.37
C ALA A 349 -13.33 -22.36 -9.40
N ALA A 350 -12.72 -22.87 -10.48
CA ALA A 350 -13.44 -23.53 -11.58
C ALA A 350 -14.15 -24.83 -11.16
N ASP A 351 -13.67 -25.48 -10.09
CA ASP A 351 -14.32 -26.62 -9.43
C ASP A 351 -15.48 -26.21 -8.50
N GLY A 352 -15.75 -24.91 -8.40
CA GLY A 352 -16.77 -24.33 -7.54
C GLY A 352 -16.38 -24.21 -6.07
N MET A 353 -15.11 -24.44 -5.70
CA MET A 353 -14.63 -24.18 -4.35
C MET A 353 -14.37 -22.68 -4.14
N ILE A 354 -14.61 -22.19 -2.93
CA ILE A 354 -14.32 -20.79 -2.58
C ILE A 354 -12.94 -20.74 -1.93
N TRP A 355 -12.16 -19.72 -2.25
CA TRP A 355 -10.84 -19.49 -1.67
C TRP A 355 -10.79 -18.11 -1.04
N SER A 356 -10.36 -18.04 0.22
CA SER A 356 -10.13 -16.78 0.93
C SER A 356 -8.67 -16.60 1.32
N GLY A 357 -8.16 -15.38 1.18
CA GLY A 357 -6.81 -14.99 1.61
C GLY A 357 -6.86 -14.09 2.84
N CYS A 358 -5.98 -14.37 3.80
CA CYS A 358 -5.94 -13.67 5.09
C CYS A 358 -4.72 -12.74 5.25
N SER A 359 -4.85 -11.79 6.17
CA SER A 359 -3.82 -10.81 6.51
C SER A 359 -2.55 -11.41 7.14
N ASN A 360 -2.53 -12.68 7.52
CA ASN A 360 -1.37 -13.38 8.05
C ASN A 360 -0.74 -14.37 7.04
N GLY A 361 -1.15 -14.34 5.77
CA GLY A 361 -0.63 -15.23 4.73
C GLY A 361 -1.36 -16.56 4.58
N LEU A 362 -2.37 -16.82 5.41
CA LEU A 362 -3.19 -18.03 5.34
C LEU A 362 -4.16 -17.99 4.14
N LEU A 363 -4.17 -19.07 3.36
CA LEU A 363 -5.22 -19.38 2.39
C LEU A 363 -6.17 -20.41 2.99
N VAL A 364 -7.46 -20.19 2.84
CA VAL A 364 -8.49 -21.13 3.31
C VAL A 364 -9.39 -21.50 2.14
N GLN A 365 -9.60 -22.79 1.96
CA GLN A 365 -10.53 -23.36 0.98
C GLN A 365 -11.85 -23.68 1.67
N TRP A 366 -12.96 -23.35 1.00
CA TRP A 366 -14.32 -23.57 1.47
C TRP A 366 -15.14 -24.28 0.39
N ASP A 367 -16.14 -25.03 0.80
CA ASP A 367 -17.16 -25.51 -0.12
C ASP A 367 -18.18 -24.40 -0.46
N GLY A 368 -19.02 -24.63 -1.48
CA GLY A 368 -20.09 -23.70 -1.87
C GLY A 368 -21.22 -23.54 -0.84
N ASN A 369 -21.14 -24.19 0.32
CA ASN A 369 -22.09 -24.11 1.42
C ASN A 369 -21.52 -23.38 2.65
N GLY A 370 -20.30 -22.85 2.57
CA GLY A 370 -19.65 -22.15 3.68
C GLY A 370 -19.11 -23.09 4.75
N ASN A 371 -18.70 -24.31 4.38
CA ASN A 371 -17.92 -25.19 5.23
C ASN A 371 -16.45 -25.07 4.87
N ARG A 372 -15.61 -24.90 5.89
CA ARG A 372 -14.16 -24.83 5.75
C ARG A 372 -13.59 -26.22 5.48
N LEU A 373 -12.75 -26.36 4.48
CA LEU A 373 -12.19 -27.63 4.03
C LEU A 373 -10.70 -27.76 4.39
N GLN A 374 -9.87 -26.86 3.89
CA GLN A 374 -8.41 -26.96 3.99
C GLN A 374 -7.76 -25.60 4.21
N ASP A 375 -6.58 -25.62 4.84
CA ASP A 375 -5.77 -24.47 5.16
C ASP A 375 -4.39 -24.61 4.51
N PHE A 376 -3.91 -23.56 3.85
CA PHE A 376 -2.61 -23.53 3.19
C PHE A 376 -1.82 -22.31 3.63
N HIS A 377 -0.52 -22.50 3.91
CA HIS A 377 0.35 -21.41 4.33
C HIS A 377 1.69 -21.50 3.60
N HIS A 378 1.73 -20.90 2.40
CA HIS A 378 2.90 -20.94 1.52
C HIS A 378 3.83 -19.74 1.66
N HIS A 379 3.35 -18.65 2.26
CA HIS A 379 4.12 -17.41 2.39
C HIS A 379 3.69 -16.64 3.66
N PRO A 380 4.63 -16.10 4.45
CA PRO A 380 4.33 -15.51 5.75
C PRO A 380 3.74 -14.11 5.68
N CYS A 381 3.83 -13.44 4.53
CA CYS A 381 3.30 -12.08 4.38
C CYS A 381 1.78 -12.09 4.08
N PRO A 382 1.05 -11.03 4.51
CA PRO A 382 -0.36 -10.82 4.19
C PRO A 382 -0.72 -11.03 2.71
N ILE A 383 -1.83 -11.73 2.48
CA ILE A 383 -2.47 -11.82 1.15
C ILE A 383 -3.38 -10.62 0.97
N LEU A 384 -3.30 -9.98 -0.19
CA LEU A 384 -4.10 -8.78 -0.51
C LEU A 384 -5.10 -9.01 -1.64
N CYS A 385 -4.79 -9.91 -2.58
CA CYS A 385 -5.71 -10.22 -3.66
C CYS A 385 -5.56 -11.66 -4.17
N LEU A 386 -6.65 -12.17 -4.73
CA LEU A 386 -6.73 -13.47 -5.39
C LEU A 386 -7.31 -13.27 -6.80
N CYS A 387 -6.88 -14.11 -7.73
CA CYS A 387 -7.44 -14.16 -9.07
C CYS A 387 -7.42 -15.61 -9.58
N ILE A 388 -8.40 -16.00 -10.37
CA ILE A 388 -8.51 -17.37 -10.89
C ILE A 388 -8.67 -17.33 -12.39
N HIS A 389 -8.00 -18.27 -13.06
CA HIS A 389 -8.20 -18.53 -14.49
C HIS A 389 -7.94 -20.01 -14.79
N GLY A 390 -8.93 -20.69 -15.34
CA GLY A 390 -8.88 -22.13 -15.56
C GLY A 390 -8.66 -22.89 -14.25
N SER A 391 -7.67 -23.79 -14.22
CA SER A 391 -7.28 -24.58 -13.04
C SER A 391 -6.19 -23.94 -12.18
N ARG A 392 -5.96 -22.62 -12.31
CA ARG A 392 -4.89 -21.91 -11.61
C ARG A 392 -5.43 -20.83 -10.71
N ILE A 393 -4.90 -20.80 -9.50
CA ILE A 393 -5.18 -19.78 -8.48
C ILE A 393 -3.95 -18.91 -8.32
N TRP A 394 -4.13 -17.61 -8.48
CA TRP A 394 -3.08 -16.60 -8.37
C TRP A 394 -3.24 -15.83 -7.08
N VAL A 395 -2.16 -15.69 -6.33
CA VAL A 395 -2.15 -15.07 -5.01
C VAL A 395 -1.16 -13.91 -4.98
N GLY A 396 -1.66 -12.71 -4.67
CA GLY A 396 -0.88 -11.49 -4.58
C GLY A 396 -0.64 -11.09 -3.12
N TYR A 397 0.62 -10.85 -2.79
CA TYR A 397 1.06 -10.58 -1.41
C TYR A 397 1.46 -9.12 -1.18
N VAL A 398 1.46 -8.71 0.08
CA VAL A 398 1.99 -7.40 0.50
C VAL A 398 3.48 -7.22 0.22
N SER A 399 4.23 -8.32 0.09
CA SER A 399 5.66 -8.30 -0.26
C SER A 399 5.95 -7.93 -1.72
N GLY A 400 4.91 -7.84 -2.57
CA GLY A 400 5.08 -7.70 -4.02
C GLY A 400 5.25 -9.03 -4.77
N MET A 401 5.21 -10.16 -4.05
CA MET A 401 5.23 -11.50 -4.63
C MET A 401 3.88 -11.87 -5.24
N VAL A 402 3.93 -12.63 -6.34
CA VAL A 402 2.80 -13.38 -6.88
C VAL A 402 3.14 -14.87 -6.84
N GLN A 403 2.22 -15.68 -6.33
CA GLN A 403 2.30 -17.15 -6.38
C GLN A 403 1.15 -17.71 -7.22
N MET A 404 1.39 -18.88 -7.80
CA MET A 404 0.42 -19.65 -8.57
C MET A 404 0.26 -21.03 -7.93
N LEU A 405 -0.98 -21.45 -7.74
CA LEU A 405 -1.37 -22.74 -7.19
C LEU A 405 -2.29 -23.49 -8.15
N ASP A 406 -2.35 -24.81 -8.00
CA ASP A 406 -3.41 -25.63 -8.59
C ASP A 406 -4.70 -25.60 -7.71
N LEU A 407 -5.73 -26.35 -8.11
CA LEU A 407 -7.00 -26.41 -7.40
C LEU A 407 -6.92 -27.23 -6.11
N GLU A 408 -5.89 -28.07 -5.99
CA GLU A 408 -5.56 -28.87 -4.83
C GLU A 408 -4.75 -28.05 -3.79
N GLY A 409 -4.34 -26.83 -4.12
CA GLY A 409 -3.60 -25.91 -3.25
C GLY A 409 -2.08 -26.14 -3.21
N ASN A 410 -1.53 -26.91 -4.15
CA ASN A 410 -0.09 -27.08 -4.31
C ASN A 410 0.51 -25.85 -4.99
N LEU A 411 1.64 -25.38 -4.49
CA LEU A 411 2.38 -24.28 -5.08
C LEU A 411 3.04 -24.73 -6.39
N LEU A 412 2.62 -24.13 -7.51
CA LEU A 412 3.18 -24.39 -8.84
C LEU A 412 4.39 -23.50 -9.13
N ALA A 413 4.31 -22.22 -8.76
CA ALA A 413 5.37 -21.24 -8.98
C ALA A 413 5.19 -19.97 -8.14
N GLY A 414 6.26 -19.19 -8.00
CA GLY A 414 6.19 -17.86 -7.39
C GLY A 414 7.36 -16.97 -7.80
N TRP A 415 7.10 -15.66 -7.91
CA TRP A 415 8.13 -14.67 -8.25
C TRP A 415 7.77 -13.29 -7.70
N VAL A 416 8.76 -12.40 -7.63
CA VAL A 416 8.54 -10.99 -7.30
C VAL A 416 7.97 -10.27 -8.50
N ALA A 417 6.68 -9.94 -8.43
CA ALA A 417 5.97 -9.25 -9.49
C ALA A 417 6.22 -7.74 -9.44
N HIS A 418 6.29 -7.15 -8.25
CA HIS A 418 6.50 -5.72 -8.02
C HIS A 418 7.43 -5.49 -6.81
N ASN A 419 8.05 -4.31 -6.73
CA ASN A 419 8.83 -3.89 -5.56
C ASN A 419 7.97 -3.23 -4.46
N GLY A 420 6.67 -3.51 -4.49
CA GLY A 420 5.68 -3.05 -3.52
C GLY A 420 4.44 -3.96 -3.53
N PRO A 421 3.55 -3.82 -2.54
CA PRO A 421 2.37 -4.69 -2.37
C PRO A 421 1.50 -4.85 -3.62
N VAL A 422 1.10 -6.08 -3.95
CA VAL A 422 0.18 -6.39 -5.06
C VAL A 422 -1.27 -6.26 -4.59
N VAL A 423 -1.95 -5.20 -5.03
CA VAL A 423 -3.27 -4.80 -4.49
C VAL A 423 -4.43 -5.48 -5.20
N LYS A 424 -4.31 -5.71 -6.51
CA LYS A 424 -5.36 -6.33 -7.31
C LYS A 424 -4.77 -7.06 -8.51
N MET A 425 -5.39 -8.17 -8.88
CA MET A 425 -5.08 -8.91 -10.09
C MET A 425 -6.36 -9.18 -10.88
N VAL A 426 -6.26 -9.11 -12.21
CA VAL A 426 -7.36 -9.39 -13.15
C VAL A 426 -6.81 -10.05 -14.40
N VAL A 427 -7.65 -10.76 -15.14
CA VAL A 427 -7.24 -11.49 -16.34
C VAL A 427 -7.91 -10.89 -17.56
N GLY A 428 -7.15 -10.73 -18.64
CA GLY A 428 -7.65 -10.39 -19.97
C GLY A 428 -6.55 -10.38 -21.02
N ASP A 429 -6.93 -10.46 -22.30
CA ASP A 429 -6.01 -10.58 -23.45
C ASP A 429 -4.91 -11.65 -23.30
N ASN A 430 -5.22 -12.79 -22.68
CA ASN A 430 -4.26 -13.87 -22.34
C ASN A 430 -3.15 -13.50 -21.34
N TYR A 431 -3.32 -12.39 -20.61
CA TYR A 431 -2.44 -11.96 -19.53
C TYR A 431 -3.18 -11.91 -18.19
N LEU A 432 -2.44 -12.18 -17.12
CA LEU A 432 -2.77 -11.75 -15.78
C LEU A 432 -2.17 -10.37 -15.56
N PHE A 433 -3.00 -9.35 -15.38
CA PHE A 433 -2.56 -8.02 -14.98
C PHE A 433 -2.53 -7.91 -13.47
N SER A 434 -1.43 -7.35 -12.96
CA SER A 434 -1.19 -7.10 -11.54
C SER A 434 -0.97 -5.62 -11.31
N LEU A 435 -1.73 -5.04 -10.37
CA LEU A 435 -1.59 -3.66 -9.91
C LEU A 435 -0.88 -3.66 -8.56
N ALA A 436 0.14 -2.81 -8.41
CA ALA A 436 0.82 -2.59 -7.14
C ALA A 436 0.46 -1.25 -6.48
N THR A 437 0.77 -1.09 -5.18
CA THR A 437 0.49 0.14 -4.41
C THR A 437 1.28 1.36 -4.85
N HIS A 438 2.26 1.21 -5.73
CA HIS A 438 2.92 2.34 -6.39
C HIS A 438 2.21 2.76 -7.68
N GLY A 439 1.14 2.07 -8.09
CA GLY A 439 0.33 2.39 -9.26
C GLY A 439 0.82 1.76 -10.57
N GLY A 440 1.89 0.97 -10.54
CA GLY A 440 2.38 0.26 -11.73
C GLY A 440 1.50 -0.95 -12.07
N ILE A 441 1.35 -1.22 -13.36
CA ILE A 441 0.56 -2.33 -13.90
C ILE A 441 1.46 -3.18 -14.79
N ARG A 442 1.59 -4.46 -14.43
CA ARG A 442 2.35 -5.48 -15.18
C ARG A 442 1.43 -6.62 -15.62
N GLY A 443 1.52 -7.00 -16.89
CA GLY A 443 0.90 -8.17 -17.49
C GLY A 443 1.86 -9.36 -17.53
N TRP A 444 1.38 -10.51 -17.05
CA TRP A 444 2.11 -11.78 -17.04
C TRP A 444 1.37 -12.77 -17.95
N SER A 445 2.05 -13.41 -18.89
CA SER A 445 1.38 -14.36 -19.77
C SER A 445 0.74 -15.47 -18.94
N LEU A 446 -0.51 -15.83 -19.24
CA LEU A 446 -1.18 -16.96 -18.58
C LEU A 446 -0.50 -18.30 -18.88
N ALA A 447 0.29 -18.38 -19.96
CA ALA A 447 1.11 -19.54 -20.28
C ALA A 447 2.37 -19.63 -19.41
N SER A 448 2.78 -18.53 -18.76
CA SER A 448 3.95 -18.49 -17.89
C SER A 448 3.62 -18.91 -16.45
N PRO A 449 4.55 -19.56 -15.73
CA PRO A 449 5.83 -20.04 -16.24
C PRO A 449 5.64 -21.27 -17.15
N GLY A 450 6.38 -21.31 -18.25
CA GLY A 450 6.31 -22.40 -19.21
C GLY A 450 7.55 -22.48 -20.11
N PRO A 451 7.62 -23.49 -20.99
CA PRO A 451 8.76 -23.70 -21.89
C PRO A 451 9.06 -22.48 -22.77
N ILE A 452 8.03 -21.70 -23.10
CA ILE A 452 8.18 -20.49 -23.92
C ILE A 452 9.02 -19.40 -23.24
N ASP A 453 8.99 -19.32 -21.90
CA ASP A 453 9.84 -18.36 -21.18
C ASP A 453 11.33 -18.67 -21.40
N ASN A 454 11.69 -19.95 -21.53
CA ASN A 454 13.09 -20.34 -21.79
C ASN A 454 13.57 -19.95 -23.20
N ILE A 455 12.64 -19.59 -24.10
CA ILE A 455 12.95 -19.09 -25.45
C ILE A 455 12.92 -17.55 -25.45
N ILE A 456 11.90 -16.94 -24.85
CA ILE A 456 11.72 -15.49 -24.84
C ILE A 456 12.77 -14.80 -23.99
N ARG A 457 13.14 -15.34 -22.82
CA ARG A 457 14.08 -14.68 -21.91
C ARG A 457 15.47 -14.49 -22.55
N PRO A 458 16.12 -15.50 -23.17
CA PRO A 458 17.40 -15.30 -23.86
C PRO A 458 17.31 -14.30 -25.03
N GLU A 459 16.25 -14.39 -25.84
CA GLU A 459 16.04 -13.49 -26.98
C GLU A 459 15.88 -12.03 -26.54
N LEU A 460 15.13 -11.78 -25.46
CA LEU A 460 15.00 -10.45 -24.88
C LEU A 460 16.33 -9.97 -24.28
N ALA A 461 17.13 -10.85 -23.67
CA ALA A 461 18.44 -10.49 -23.14
C ALA A 461 19.42 -10.10 -24.27
N GLU A 462 19.45 -10.82 -25.38
CA GLU A 462 20.28 -10.49 -26.54
C GLU A 462 19.88 -9.15 -27.18
N LYS A 463 18.57 -8.88 -27.22
CA LYS A 463 17.99 -7.66 -27.80
C LYS A 463 17.85 -6.51 -26.80
N GLU A 464 18.48 -6.58 -25.63
CA GLU A 464 18.38 -5.57 -24.56
C GLU A 464 18.66 -4.14 -25.08
N HIS A 465 19.63 -4.00 -25.98
CA HIS A 465 20.02 -2.73 -26.57
C HIS A 465 18.94 -2.06 -27.46
N LEU A 466 17.90 -2.79 -27.87
CA LEU A 466 16.80 -2.26 -28.69
C LEU A 466 15.72 -1.56 -27.87
N TYR A 467 15.54 -1.95 -26.61
CA TYR A 467 14.46 -1.46 -25.75
C TYR A 467 14.94 -0.83 -24.44
N THR A 468 16.26 -0.81 -24.19
CA THR A 468 16.83 -0.11 -23.03
C THR A 468 17.67 1.09 -23.47
N ARG A 469 17.59 2.17 -22.69
CA ARG A 469 18.45 3.34 -22.83
C ARG A 469 19.30 3.51 -21.58
N LYS A 470 20.62 3.58 -21.75
CA LYS A 470 21.56 3.76 -20.64
C LYS A 470 21.95 5.22 -20.55
N GLU A 471 21.64 5.85 -19.42
CA GLU A 471 22.02 7.22 -19.10
C GLU A 471 23.14 7.21 -18.06
N ASN A 472 24.17 8.02 -18.29
CA ASN A 472 25.28 8.20 -17.36
C ASN A 472 25.13 9.56 -16.67
N PHE A 473 25.32 9.59 -15.36
CA PHE A 473 25.34 10.80 -14.56
C PHE A 473 26.40 10.65 -13.46
N ARG A 474 26.90 11.77 -12.97
CA ARG A 474 27.89 11.87 -11.91
C ARG A 474 27.26 12.35 -10.62
N ILE A 475 27.82 11.83 -9.53
CA ILE A 475 27.38 12.11 -8.17
C ILE A 475 28.60 12.63 -7.41
N LEU A 476 28.49 13.83 -6.84
CA LEU A 476 29.44 14.35 -5.87
C LEU A 476 28.91 14.05 -4.47
N VAL A 477 29.68 13.30 -3.68
CA VAL A 477 29.35 13.01 -2.28
C VAL A 477 30.39 13.67 -1.40
N GLY A 478 29.96 14.61 -0.56
CA GLY A 478 30.81 15.34 0.37
C GLY A 478 30.34 15.12 1.81
N THR A 479 31.30 14.99 2.74
CA THR A 479 30.99 14.97 4.17
C THR A 479 31.83 15.99 4.93
N TRP A 480 31.25 16.66 5.92
CA TRP A 480 31.99 17.63 6.73
C TRP A 480 31.53 17.65 8.19
N ASN A 481 32.48 17.45 9.09
CA ASN A 481 32.31 17.79 10.50
C ASN A 481 32.44 19.30 10.72
N VAL A 482 31.32 19.96 11.05
CA VAL A 482 31.21 21.43 11.12
C VAL A 482 31.28 21.98 12.55
N GLY A 483 31.69 21.16 13.53
CA GLY A 483 31.75 21.53 14.95
C GLY A 483 32.70 22.70 15.27
N GLN A 484 33.58 23.07 14.33
CA GLN A 484 34.55 24.17 14.46
C GLN A 484 33.98 25.56 14.13
N GLY A 485 32.73 25.65 13.65
CA GLY A 485 32.04 26.92 13.42
C GLY A 485 31.49 27.11 12.01
N ARG A 486 30.94 28.30 11.75
CA ARG A 486 30.36 28.65 10.45
C ARG A 486 31.44 28.95 9.42
N VAL A 487 31.20 28.52 8.19
CA VAL A 487 32.06 28.78 7.03
C VAL A 487 31.58 30.03 6.28
N SER A 488 32.49 30.74 5.61
CA SER A 488 32.12 31.84 4.71
C SER A 488 31.54 31.31 3.39
N GLN A 489 30.77 32.14 2.69
CA GLN A 489 30.18 31.74 1.41
C GLN A 489 31.26 31.45 0.36
N GLU A 490 32.37 32.16 0.41
CA GLU A 490 33.52 32.01 -0.51
C GLU A 490 34.20 30.66 -0.32
N ALA A 491 34.31 30.18 0.93
CA ALA A 491 34.89 28.87 1.22
C ALA A 491 33.96 27.72 0.80
N LEU A 492 32.63 27.87 0.94
CA LEU A 492 31.66 26.93 0.36
C LEU A 492 31.73 26.92 -1.17
N ALA A 493 31.82 28.09 -1.78
CA ALA A 493 31.99 28.22 -3.23
C ALA A 493 33.33 27.67 -3.70
N ALA A 494 34.41 27.77 -2.92
CA ALA A 494 35.69 27.15 -3.26
C ALA A 494 35.63 25.62 -3.15
N TRP A 495 34.90 25.08 -2.16
CA TRP A 495 34.71 23.65 -1.98
C TRP A 495 33.81 23.03 -3.06
N LEU A 496 32.63 23.60 -3.25
CA LEU A 496 31.61 23.08 -4.17
C LEU A 496 31.79 23.58 -5.61
N GLY A 497 32.43 24.73 -5.82
CA GLY A 497 32.42 25.51 -7.05
C GLY A 497 32.66 24.75 -8.35
N SER A 498 33.91 24.63 -8.80
CA SER A 498 34.18 23.92 -10.07
C SER A 498 33.82 22.43 -10.00
N ALA A 499 33.79 21.86 -8.79
CA ALA A 499 33.48 20.45 -8.54
C ALA A 499 32.04 20.07 -8.94
N VAL A 500 31.11 21.01 -9.04
CA VAL A 500 29.71 20.74 -9.44
C VAL A 500 29.39 21.12 -10.88
N SER A 501 30.36 21.68 -11.63
CA SER A 501 30.15 22.13 -13.01
C SER A 501 29.68 21.00 -13.94
N ASP A 502 30.02 19.76 -13.60
CA ASP A 502 29.89 18.60 -14.45
C ASP A 502 29.15 17.43 -13.75
N VAL A 503 28.50 17.74 -12.62
CA VAL A 503 27.81 16.81 -11.74
C VAL A 503 26.30 17.02 -11.80
N GLU A 504 25.52 15.94 -11.80
CA GLU A 504 24.06 16.01 -11.79
C GLU A 504 23.44 15.84 -10.40
N ILE A 505 24.14 15.19 -9.47
CA ILE A 505 23.64 14.96 -8.09
C ILE A 505 24.73 15.34 -7.09
N VAL A 506 24.38 16.18 -6.13
CA VAL A 506 25.26 16.56 -5.01
C VAL A 506 24.64 16.07 -3.71
N VAL A 507 25.40 15.30 -2.95
CA VAL A 507 25.00 14.77 -1.64
C VAL A 507 25.95 15.34 -0.59
N VAL A 508 25.41 16.01 0.42
CA VAL A 508 26.20 16.56 1.52
C VAL A 508 25.75 15.99 2.85
N GLY A 509 26.68 15.37 3.58
CA GLY A 509 26.50 14.89 4.94
C GLY A 509 27.28 15.72 5.95
N LEU A 510 26.60 16.37 6.90
CA LEU A 510 27.25 17.14 7.96
C LEU A 510 27.18 16.42 9.31
N GLN A 511 28.25 16.53 10.10
CA GLN A 511 28.28 16.10 11.50
C GLN A 511 28.61 17.28 12.41
N GLU A 512 28.23 17.18 13.68
CA GLU A 512 28.41 18.25 14.68
C GLU A 512 27.77 19.58 14.28
N VAL A 513 26.67 19.52 13.52
CA VAL A 513 25.90 20.70 13.06
C VAL A 513 25.49 21.60 14.22
N GLU A 514 25.10 20.97 15.34
CA GLU A 514 24.77 21.67 16.56
C GLU A 514 25.15 20.80 17.76
N MET A 515 25.93 21.36 18.68
CA MET A 515 26.53 20.65 19.81
C MET A 515 26.14 21.33 21.11
N GLY A 516 25.88 20.53 22.15
CA GLY A 516 25.53 21.03 23.49
C GLY A 516 24.39 20.23 24.12
N ALA A 517 24.51 19.94 25.42
CA ALA A 517 23.58 19.06 26.12
C ALA A 517 22.11 19.55 26.07
N GLY A 518 21.87 20.86 26.18
CA GLY A 518 20.53 21.45 26.10
C GLY A 518 19.89 21.30 24.72
N PHE A 519 20.66 21.49 23.66
CA PHE A 519 20.16 21.33 22.29
C PHE A 519 19.86 19.86 21.97
N LEU A 520 20.76 18.95 22.34
CA LEU A 520 20.57 17.52 22.12
C LEU A 520 19.32 17.01 22.83
N ALA A 521 19.05 17.47 24.06
CA ALA A 521 17.83 17.15 24.78
C ALA A 521 16.58 17.70 24.07
N MET A 522 16.63 18.94 23.58
CA MET A 522 15.53 19.55 22.82
C MET A 522 15.27 18.82 21.50
N SER A 523 16.31 18.43 20.78
CA SER A 523 16.19 17.67 19.53
C SER A 523 15.59 16.28 19.77
N ALA A 524 16.00 15.59 20.84
CA ALA A 524 15.41 14.31 21.21
C ALA A 524 13.91 14.47 21.53
N ALA A 525 13.53 15.52 22.26
CA ALA A 525 12.11 15.82 22.52
C ALA A 525 11.34 16.11 21.23
N LYS A 526 11.90 16.89 20.30
CA LYS A 526 11.29 17.20 19.01
C LYS A 526 11.07 15.96 18.13
N GLU A 527 12.05 15.06 18.07
CA GLU A 527 11.92 13.79 17.33
C GLU A 527 10.76 12.93 17.86
N THR A 528 10.53 12.91 19.19
CA THR A 528 9.39 12.17 19.77
C THR A 528 8.01 12.72 19.39
N VAL A 529 7.95 13.98 18.96
CA VAL A 529 6.70 14.63 18.50
C VAL A 529 6.69 14.84 16.97
N GLY A 530 7.65 14.25 16.24
CA GLY A 530 7.73 14.34 14.78
C GLY A 530 8.13 15.72 14.23
N LEU A 531 8.75 16.56 15.07
CA LEU A 531 9.34 17.83 14.62
C LEU A 531 10.80 17.60 14.27
N GLU A 532 11.17 17.93 13.04
CA GLU A 532 12.52 17.73 12.53
C GLU A 532 13.26 19.05 12.30
N GLY A 533 14.59 18.98 12.36
CA GLY A 533 15.46 20.09 11.99
C GLY A 533 15.74 21.13 13.08
N SER A 534 16.62 22.05 12.73
CA SER A 534 17.14 23.12 13.60
C SER A 534 17.41 24.39 12.79
N ALA A 535 17.47 25.54 13.46
CA ALA A 535 17.84 26.79 12.80
C ALA A 535 19.25 26.71 12.17
N MET A 536 20.18 26.03 12.84
CA MET A 536 21.54 25.84 12.31
C MET A 536 21.56 24.90 11.10
N GLY A 537 20.81 23.79 11.16
CA GLY A 537 20.68 22.86 10.04
C GLY A 537 20.00 23.49 8.83
N GLN A 538 19.02 24.37 9.03
CA GLN A 538 18.41 25.15 7.94
C GLN A 538 19.42 26.15 7.34
N TRP A 539 20.17 26.86 8.18
CA TRP A 539 21.21 27.77 7.71
C TRP A 539 22.24 27.06 6.82
N TRP A 540 22.71 25.87 7.21
CA TRP A 540 23.63 25.07 6.39
C TRP A 540 23.02 24.63 5.06
N GLN A 541 21.77 24.16 5.07
CA GLN A 541 21.07 23.79 3.83
C GLN A 541 20.95 24.97 2.87
N ASP A 542 20.63 26.15 3.37
CA ASP A 542 20.47 27.35 2.54
C ASP A 542 21.81 27.92 2.07
N ALA A 543 22.86 27.88 2.89
CA ALA A 543 24.21 28.30 2.50
C ALA A 543 24.80 27.40 1.40
N ILE A 544 24.63 26.08 1.53
CA ILE A 544 25.01 25.11 0.50
C ILE A 544 24.14 25.29 -0.74
N GLY A 545 22.82 25.40 -0.59
CA GLY A 545 21.90 25.66 -1.69
C GLY A 545 22.29 26.89 -2.50
N LYS A 546 22.62 27.99 -1.82
CA LYS A 546 23.13 29.21 -2.47
C LYS A 546 24.45 28.99 -3.20
N ALA A 547 25.37 28.19 -2.66
CA ALA A 547 26.62 27.86 -3.34
C ALA A 547 26.44 26.96 -4.57
N LEU A 548 25.30 26.25 -4.65
CA LEU A 548 24.91 25.40 -5.79
C LEU A 548 23.97 26.10 -6.78
N ASP A 549 23.75 27.42 -6.64
CA ASP A 549 22.76 28.17 -7.42
C ASP A 549 21.37 27.50 -7.40
N GLU A 550 20.93 27.10 -6.20
CA GLU A 550 19.63 26.46 -5.99
C GLU A 550 18.49 27.31 -6.55
N GLY A 551 17.57 26.66 -7.26
CA GLY A 551 16.48 27.32 -7.97
C GLY A 551 16.84 27.75 -9.39
N SER A 552 18.12 27.77 -9.78
CA SER A 552 18.57 28.01 -11.15
C SER A 552 19.17 26.74 -11.77
N THR A 553 20.21 26.18 -11.16
CA THR A 553 20.96 25.03 -11.70
C THR A 553 20.56 23.73 -11.02
N PHE A 554 20.50 23.75 -9.68
CA PHE A 554 20.14 22.63 -8.84
C PHE A 554 18.81 22.86 -8.11
N GLU A 555 18.19 21.77 -7.69
CA GLU A 555 17.03 21.76 -6.81
C GLU A 555 17.32 20.83 -5.63
N ARG A 556 17.05 21.29 -4.41
CA ARG A 556 17.10 20.44 -3.22
C ARG A 556 15.94 19.46 -3.25
N VAL A 557 16.24 18.16 -3.35
CA VAL A 557 15.21 17.11 -3.47
C VAL A 557 14.86 16.46 -2.13
N GLY A 558 15.75 16.54 -1.13
CA GLY A 558 15.42 16.07 0.21
C GLY A 558 16.54 16.32 1.22
N SER A 559 16.18 16.27 2.49
CA SER A 559 17.11 16.34 3.61
C SER A 559 16.56 15.60 4.83
N ARG A 560 17.45 15.17 5.72
CA ARG A 560 17.11 14.59 7.02
C ARG A 560 18.11 15.05 8.07
N GLN A 561 17.60 15.53 9.21
CA GLN A 561 18.42 15.96 10.33
C GLN A 561 18.08 15.17 11.60
N LEU A 562 19.08 14.56 12.23
CA LEU A 562 19.00 13.95 13.55
C LEU A 562 19.97 14.66 14.49
N ALA A 563 19.47 15.63 15.25
CA ALA A 563 20.29 16.47 16.14
C ALA A 563 21.55 17.03 15.45
N ALA A 564 22.73 16.46 15.72
CA ALA A 564 24.02 16.90 15.19
C ALA A 564 24.35 16.37 13.78
N LEU A 565 23.52 15.47 13.25
CA LEU A 565 23.67 14.84 11.93
C LEU A 565 22.71 15.47 10.94
N LEU A 566 23.20 15.80 9.75
CA LEU A 566 22.38 16.27 8.63
C LEU A 566 22.81 15.57 7.35
N ILE A 567 21.86 15.17 6.50
CA ILE A 567 22.12 14.81 5.11
C ILE A 567 21.16 15.58 4.22
N ALA A 568 21.63 16.03 3.06
CA ALA A 568 20.81 16.69 2.07
C ALA A 568 21.30 16.36 0.65
N ILE A 569 20.36 16.34 -0.30
CA ILE A 569 20.62 16.02 -1.71
C ILE A 569 20.07 17.12 -2.61
N TRP A 570 20.90 17.54 -3.55
CA TRP A 570 20.56 18.46 -4.63
C TRP A 570 20.71 17.74 -5.97
N VAL A 571 19.77 17.99 -6.88
CA VAL A 571 19.75 17.40 -8.21
C VAL A 571 19.67 18.51 -9.25
N ARG A 572 20.47 18.40 -10.30
CA ARG A 572 20.46 19.35 -11.42
C ARG A 572 19.10 19.34 -12.10
N LYS A 573 18.59 20.51 -12.50
CA LYS A 573 17.25 20.64 -13.10
C LYS A 573 17.01 19.75 -14.32
N SER A 574 18.05 19.50 -15.11
CA SER A 574 17.98 18.60 -16.28
C SER A 574 17.65 17.15 -15.91
N LEU A 575 18.10 16.68 -14.74
CA LEU A 575 17.87 15.32 -14.24
C LEU A 575 16.62 15.23 -13.35
N ARG A 576 16.20 16.34 -12.75
CA ARG A 576 15.11 16.42 -11.76
C ARG A 576 13.83 15.67 -12.13
N LYS A 577 13.43 15.70 -13.41
CA LYS A 577 12.20 15.04 -13.89
C LYS A 577 12.22 13.53 -13.68
N HIS A 578 13.40 12.92 -13.73
CA HIS A 578 13.64 11.48 -13.54
C HIS A 578 13.92 11.08 -12.09
N VAL A 579 13.86 12.03 -11.15
CA VAL A 579 14.12 11.80 -9.72
C VAL A 579 12.83 11.82 -8.90
N GLY A 580 12.69 10.82 -8.03
CA GLY A 580 11.58 10.70 -7.08
C GLY A 580 11.73 9.50 -6.16
N ASP A 581 10.61 9.05 -5.59
CA ASP A 581 10.55 7.98 -4.56
C ASP A 581 11.50 8.24 -3.37
N LEU A 582 11.52 9.50 -2.93
CA LEU A 582 12.43 10.01 -1.90
C LEU A 582 12.05 9.50 -0.51
N ASP A 583 12.92 8.76 0.17
CA ASP A 583 12.67 8.30 1.53
C ASP A 583 13.79 8.74 2.48
N VAL A 584 13.45 8.95 3.74
CA VAL A 584 14.40 9.44 4.75
C VAL A 584 14.32 8.61 6.02
N GLY A 585 15.48 8.36 6.62
CA GLY A 585 15.60 7.57 7.84
C GLY A 585 16.58 8.20 8.82
N ALA A 586 16.38 7.97 10.11
CA ALA A 586 17.29 8.42 11.17
C ALA A 586 17.32 7.41 12.32
N VAL A 587 18.51 7.08 12.80
CA VAL A 587 18.73 6.16 13.91
C VAL A 587 19.69 6.76 14.92
N ALA A 588 19.21 6.99 16.15
CA ALA A 588 20.01 7.51 17.25
C ALA A 588 20.83 6.41 17.93
N CYS A 589 22.13 6.64 18.09
CA CYS A 589 23.09 5.75 18.76
C CYS A 589 23.76 6.39 19.98
N GLY A 590 23.38 7.63 20.34
CA GLY A 590 23.90 8.30 21.52
C GLY A 590 23.47 7.62 22.82
N LEU A 591 23.57 8.34 23.95
CA LEU A 591 23.26 7.78 25.25
C LEU A 591 21.89 7.08 25.26
N GLY A 592 21.86 5.80 25.64
CA GLY A 592 20.65 4.99 25.68
C GLY A 592 19.96 4.74 24.33
N ARG A 593 20.64 4.93 23.18
CA ARG A 593 20.06 4.89 21.82
C ARG A 593 18.95 5.92 21.57
N ALA A 594 18.92 6.99 22.37
CA ALA A 594 17.90 8.03 22.31
C ALA A 594 18.46 9.40 21.90
N ILE A 595 19.76 9.64 22.11
CA ILE A 595 20.39 10.93 21.78
C ILE A 595 20.96 10.89 20.35
N GLY A 596 20.56 11.85 19.52
CA GLY A 596 20.96 11.95 18.11
C GLY A 596 22.38 12.49 17.86
N ASN A 597 23.22 12.68 18.89
CA ASN A 597 24.59 13.15 18.71
C ASN A 597 25.53 12.10 18.11
N LYS A 598 25.08 10.85 18.11
CA LYS A 598 25.69 9.70 17.45
C LYS A 598 24.58 8.93 16.76
N GLY A 599 24.90 8.29 15.64
CA GLY A 599 23.91 7.58 14.84
C GLY A 599 24.10 7.75 13.35
N GLY A 600 23.01 7.56 12.61
CA GLY A 600 22.97 7.72 11.17
C GLY A 600 21.71 8.44 10.72
N VAL A 601 21.84 9.23 9.66
CA VAL A 601 20.73 9.73 8.84
C VAL A 601 20.90 9.21 7.42
N GLY A 602 19.80 8.76 6.82
CA GLY A 602 19.77 8.17 5.49
C GLY A 602 18.81 8.90 4.59
N LEU A 603 19.15 8.96 3.31
CA LEU A 603 18.26 9.44 2.25
C LEU A 603 18.33 8.48 1.06
N ARG A 604 17.18 7.92 0.70
CA ARG A 604 16.96 7.05 -0.45
C ARG A 604 16.27 7.82 -1.56
N LEU A 605 16.69 7.65 -2.80
CA LEU A 605 15.97 8.17 -3.97
C LEU A 605 16.05 7.21 -5.14
N ARG A 606 15.09 7.33 -6.07
CA ARG A 606 15.14 6.71 -7.38
C ARG A 606 15.49 7.74 -8.45
N VAL A 607 16.42 7.38 -9.33
CA VAL A 607 16.79 8.12 -10.54
C VAL A 607 16.61 7.16 -11.71
N PHE A 608 15.72 7.48 -12.65
CA PHE A 608 15.26 6.53 -13.67
C PHE A 608 14.78 5.23 -13.01
N ASP A 609 15.42 4.10 -13.30
CA ASP A 609 15.17 2.77 -12.70
C ASP A 609 16.25 2.35 -11.71
N ARG A 610 16.92 3.32 -11.06
CA ARG A 610 18.00 3.07 -10.11
C ARG A 610 17.68 3.68 -8.76
N ILE A 611 17.53 2.82 -7.76
CA ILE A 611 17.39 3.22 -6.36
C ILE A 611 18.78 3.31 -5.75
N MET A 612 19.05 4.43 -5.09
CA MET A 612 20.29 4.71 -4.37
C MET A 612 19.95 5.14 -2.94
N CYS A 613 20.78 4.76 -1.98
CA CYS A 613 20.67 5.18 -0.59
C CYS A 613 22.00 5.78 -0.15
N PHE A 614 21.95 6.97 0.45
CA PHE A 614 23.09 7.68 1.00
C PHE A 614 22.93 7.76 2.50
N VAL A 615 23.97 7.38 3.24
CA VAL A 615 23.95 7.36 4.70
C VAL A 615 25.08 8.24 5.21
N ASN A 616 24.73 9.22 6.04
CA ASN A 616 25.67 10.00 6.82
C ASN A 616 25.65 9.50 8.26
N CYS A 617 26.81 9.14 8.80
CA CYS A 617 26.92 8.63 10.17
C CYS A 617 27.94 9.40 11.00
N HIS A 618 27.71 9.41 12.30
CA HIS A 618 28.64 9.91 13.30
C HIS A 618 28.69 8.88 14.42
N LEU A 619 29.68 8.00 14.36
CA LEU A 619 29.81 6.86 15.26
C LEU A 619 30.64 7.24 16.50
N ALA A 620 30.68 6.35 17.49
CA ALA A 620 31.47 6.56 18.71
C ALA A 620 32.90 7.06 18.43
N ALA A 621 33.30 8.13 19.12
CA ALA A 621 34.60 8.78 18.95
C ALA A 621 35.72 8.02 19.70
N HIS A 622 36.97 8.40 19.39
CA HIS A 622 38.22 7.84 19.93
C HIS A 622 38.64 6.49 19.32
N LEU A 623 39.96 6.29 19.21
CA LEU A 623 40.57 5.12 18.56
C LEU A 623 40.12 3.80 19.20
N GLU A 624 40.03 3.77 20.53
CA GLU A 624 39.68 2.58 21.34
C GLU A 624 38.22 2.12 21.19
N ALA A 625 37.32 2.97 20.68
CA ALA A 625 35.88 2.70 20.68
C ALA A 625 35.40 1.77 19.55
N VAL A 626 36.24 0.83 19.09
CA VAL A 626 35.97 -0.06 17.95
C VAL A 626 34.66 -0.86 18.15
N ASN A 627 34.54 -1.58 19.27
CA ASN A 627 33.35 -2.39 19.57
C ASN A 627 32.06 -1.55 19.60
N ARG A 628 32.16 -0.31 20.07
CA ARG A 628 31.01 0.60 20.11
C ARG A 628 30.64 1.10 18.73
N ARG A 629 31.61 1.43 17.87
CA ARG A 629 31.36 1.79 16.47
C ARG A 629 30.70 0.65 15.70
N ASN A 630 31.14 -0.59 15.91
CA ASN A 630 30.50 -1.77 15.31
C ASN A 630 29.06 -1.94 15.80
N ALA A 631 28.81 -1.76 17.10
CA ALA A 631 27.45 -1.81 17.66
C ALA A 631 26.54 -0.65 17.19
N ASP A 632 27.11 0.53 16.94
CA ASP A 632 26.40 1.67 16.33
C ASP A 632 26.04 1.33 14.87
N PHE A 633 26.99 0.82 14.08
CA PHE A 633 26.78 0.39 12.70
C PHE A 633 25.71 -0.69 12.59
N ASP A 634 25.81 -1.77 13.37
CA ASP A 634 24.84 -2.87 13.36
C ASP A 634 23.44 -2.39 13.71
N HIS A 635 23.33 -1.42 14.63
CA HIS A 635 22.05 -0.83 14.98
C HIS A 635 21.46 -0.02 13.83
N ILE A 636 22.26 0.86 13.21
CA ILE A 636 21.84 1.65 12.05
C ILE A 636 21.40 0.72 10.93
N TYR A 637 22.21 -0.28 10.57
CA TYR A 637 21.93 -1.22 9.48
C TYR A 637 20.64 -2.02 9.67
N ARG A 638 20.29 -2.37 10.92
CA ARG A 638 19.08 -3.16 11.21
C ARG A 638 17.81 -2.32 11.38
N THR A 639 17.95 -1.03 11.66
CA THR A 639 16.83 -0.16 12.10
C THR A 639 16.45 0.91 11.07
N MET A 640 17.39 1.32 10.22
CA MET A 640 17.15 2.22 9.09
C MET A 640 16.73 1.43 7.86
#